data_AF-A0A534TID4-F1
#
_entry.id   AF-A0A534TID4-F1
#
_cell.length_a   1.000
_cell.length_b   1.000
_cell.length_c   1.000
_cell.angle_alpha   90.00
_cell.angle_beta   90.00
_cell.angle_gamma   90.00
#
_symmetry.space_group_name_H-M   'P 1'
#
loop_
_entity.id
_entity.type
_entity.pdbx_description
1 polymer ?
#
loop_
_entity_poly.entity_id
_entity_poly.type
_entity_poly.pdbx_seq_one_letter_code
_entity_poly.pdbx_strand_id
1 'polypeptide(L)'
;MCGISGFVNRDKDRPADEALLRRMTDVIAHRGPDGSGHFCTGSVGLGHRRLAIIDLSQNGAQPMHNEDGAVTVTFNGEIYNHLPLREELIAKGHVFRSRCDTEVLVHGYEEWGDALPERLAGMFAFAIWDARRQRLFVARDRLGKKPLYYHLGSDRFIFASEIKSLLCDASVPRDLDDEALDLYLSARYVPAPLTMFAGIHKLPPASAAVYENGELKIRRYWKCQFPDETDARSEGELAHELWNRLRDATEARLMSDVPLGVFLSGGLDSSCIAAQLVDLRQKRGEGDVKSFSVGYRADDGSSELDQARRVAHALGTRHREVLVTAEDFHRFLPDLVWYMDEPIADAACVPLYYLSKRAREEVVVVLSGEGADEVLAGYPIYRTMLWMEQLRAAAPLASAALPFMRHPKARKYLRWATLPLEQRYRGVSVAFSDDEKARLIGRPAARVSERLVTRLAQEWAETEGLPPLERMLELDRRIWLPDDLLFKADKMTMATSQELRVPFLDHRLIEWAAGLPADVKLRGRTGKWLLRQAARDWLPAECTAPGKRGFTVPVSNWFRRRLHGPLRDALLASDSLARSRFGDKAVRRLLDDHQRGKSDRKEELYALWVLELWRKRFEVGARCAPAPAIQTTKRKVETGMGALRGRDIVCFSNDWDGDPLSKMHAMKILSRQNRVLWVNSIGNRRPTISMCDAQRMLKKVSGAMQGLRERHPNIWVLTPLAIPFYGSELVRAANGALLKAQIQRAMQHLGFEAPISWSFLPSSAPVSGTLGESLVVYHCVDEFSAFSDAPAQEIRELERRLLLKSDVVICSSEKLRADKARVNSNAHLVQHGVDLEHFAKAFDPATPTPDDLKGAPGPVIGFWGLIADWVDLQLIRHVADAFSGGTVVLLGNCATDMKPLDGAQNIRVLGRKRYADLPRYAKAFDVALMPFKMNELTLASNPLKVREYLAAGLPVVSTPIPEVERLSVCRIGKDADQVVREIAAAIAAGAGPSEVRAAQMRSEGWEARVAEMQEIVAAALVARKKAA
;
A
#
# COMPACT_ATOMS: atom_id res chain seq x y z
N MET A 1 -1.49 -11.44 -7.70
CA MET A 1 -0.23 -11.19 -8.43
C MET A 1 0.93 -10.91 -7.50
N CYS A 2 2.11 -11.27 -7.95
CA CYS A 2 3.33 -11.12 -7.20
C CYS A 2 3.97 -9.73 -7.43
N GLY A 3 5.09 -9.50 -6.74
CA GLY A 3 6.04 -8.43 -7.04
C GLY A 3 7.41 -9.03 -7.31
N ILE A 4 8.08 -8.57 -8.37
CA ILE A 4 9.46 -8.96 -8.69
C ILE A 4 10.39 -7.76 -8.64
N SER A 5 11.62 -7.99 -8.21
CA SER A 5 12.66 -6.96 -8.14
C SER A 5 14.04 -7.60 -8.19
N GLY A 6 15.02 -6.98 -8.84
CA GLY A 6 16.37 -7.53 -8.90
C GLY A 6 17.38 -6.63 -9.59
N PHE A 7 18.63 -7.05 -9.56
CA PHE A 7 19.73 -6.33 -10.20
C PHE A 7 20.90 -7.25 -10.58
N VAL A 8 21.73 -6.76 -11.49
CA VAL A 8 23.02 -7.35 -11.87
C VAL A 8 24.08 -6.25 -11.77
N ASN A 9 25.04 -6.40 -10.86
CA ASN A 9 26.19 -5.50 -10.80
C ASN A 9 27.02 -5.64 -12.07
N ARG A 10 27.46 -4.52 -12.63
CA ARG A 10 28.29 -4.48 -13.83
C ARG A 10 29.71 -4.99 -13.54
N ASP A 11 30.21 -4.70 -12.34
CA ASP A 11 31.39 -5.36 -11.79
C ASP A 11 31.00 -6.77 -11.32
N LYS A 12 31.58 -7.80 -11.96
CA LYS A 12 31.29 -9.21 -11.68
C LYS A 12 31.83 -9.67 -10.33
N ASP A 13 32.86 -8.99 -9.82
CA ASP A 13 33.49 -9.30 -8.53
C ASP A 13 32.77 -8.60 -7.37
N ARG A 14 31.92 -7.60 -7.66
CA ARG A 14 31.10 -6.93 -6.66
C ARG A 14 29.91 -7.84 -6.27
N PRO A 15 29.87 -8.36 -5.03
CA PRO A 15 28.79 -9.24 -4.62
C PRO A 15 27.43 -8.52 -4.58
N ALA A 16 26.36 -9.29 -4.76
CA ALA A 16 25.01 -8.80 -4.64
C ALA A 16 24.73 -8.29 -3.22
N ASP A 17 24.17 -7.09 -3.12
CA ASP A 17 23.74 -6.51 -1.85
C ASP A 17 22.36 -7.06 -1.46
N GLU A 18 22.35 -8.08 -0.61
CA GLU A 18 21.12 -8.70 -0.11
C GLU A 18 20.24 -7.72 0.68
N ALA A 19 20.83 -6.76 1.40
CA ALA A 19 20.07 -5.77 2.15
C ALA A 19 19.33 -4.80 1.22
N LEU A 20 19.96 -4.40 0.10
CA LEU A 20 19.27 -3.67 -0.97
C LEU A 20 18.13 -4.50 -1.54
N LEU A 21 18.37 -5.76 -1.90
CA LEU A 21 17.35 -6.62 -2.46
C LEU A 21 16.14 -6.79 -1.52
N ARG A 22 16.38 -6.93 -0.21
CA ARG A 22 15.31 -6.98 0.81
C ARG A 22 14.48 -5.70 0.83
N ARG A 23 15.12 -4.51 0.87
CA ARG A 23 14.41 -3.22 0.79
C ARG A 23 13.56 -3.11 -0.49
N MET A 24 14.12 -3.53 -1.63
CA MET A 24 13.44 -3.55 -2.92
C MET A 24 12.18 -4.43 -2.90
N THR A 25 12.22 -5.58 -2.22
CA THR A 25 11.05 -6.46 -2.08
C THR A 25 10.07 -5.99 -1.01
N ASP A 26 10.53 -5.40 0.09
CA ASP A 26 9.68 -5.02 1.22
C ASP A 26 8.76 -3.85 0.87
N VAL A 27 9.26 -2.88 0.09
CA VAL A 27 8.48 -1.71 -0.34
C VAL A 27 7.32 -2.07 -1.30
N ILE A 28 7.35 -3.28 -1.88
CA ILE A 28 6.29 -3.82 -2.76
C ILE A 28 5.53 -5.01 -2.14
N ALA A 29 5.62 -5.17 -0.81
CA ALA A 29 4.99 -6.27 -0.09
C ALA A 29 3.46 -6.34 -0.26
N HIS A 30 2.79 -5.20 -0.52
CA HIS A 30 1.34 -5.15 -0.77
C HIS A 30 0.92 -5.97 -1.99
N ARG A 31 1.82 -6.21 -2.94
CA ARG A 31 1.50 -7.05 -4.10
C ARG A 31 1.40 -8.51 -3.69
N GLY A 32 2.39 -9.00 -2.95
CA GLY A 32 2.49 -10.39 -2.51
C GLY A 32 2.65 -10.50 -0.99
N PRO A 33 1.54 -10.52 -0.23
CA PRO A 33 1.56 -10.64 1.22
C PRO A 33 1.84 -12.06 1.73
N ASP A 34 1.64 -13.09 0.91
CA ASP A 34 1.64 -14.49 1.36
C ASP A 34 3.05 -15.09 1.50
N GLY A 35 4.06 -14.50 0.86
CA GLY A 35 5.44 -14.96 0.97
C GLY A 35 6.46 -14.00 0.39
N SER A 36 7.73 -14.25 0.71
CA SER A 36 8.88 -13.53 0.17
C SER A 36 10.03 -14.50 -0.11
N GLY A 37 10.80 -14.24 -1.16
CA GLY A 37 12.01 -14.99 -1.46
C GLY A 37 13.10 -14.12 -2.06
N HIS A 38 14.36 -14.51 -1.81
CA HIS A 38 15.56 -13.77 -2.21
C HIS A 38 16.60 -14.77 -2.69
N PHE A 39 17.22 -14.47 -3.82
CA PHE A 39 18.32 -15.22 -4.40
C PHE A 39 19.46 -14.26 -4.68
N CYS A 40 20.63 -14.52 -4.09
CA CYS A 40 21.84 -13.75 -4.32
C CYS A 40 22.97 -14.71 -4.71
N THR A 41 23.59 -14.50 -5.86
CA THR A 41 24.75 -15.27 -6.31
C THR A 41 25.71 -14.37 -7.08
N GLY A 42 26.99 -14.36 -6.72
CA GLY A 42 27.98 -13.45 -7.32
C GLY A 42 27.47 -12.01 -7.34
N SER A 43 27.41 -11.41 -8.53
CA SER A 43 26.94 -10.04 -8.78
C SER A 43 25.42 -9.86 -8.93
N VAL A 44 24.63 -10.91 -8.74
CA VAL A 44 23.20 -10.95 -9.10
C VAL A 44 22.30 -11.11 -7.88
N GLY A 45 21.23 -10.31 -7.83
CA GLY A 45 20.14 -10.44 -6.86
C GLY A 45 18.78 -10.54 -7.55
N LEU A 46 17.98 -11.55 -7.21
CA LEU A 46 16.59 -11.73 -7.64
C LEU A 46 15.69 -11.86 -6.42
N GLY A 47 14.63 -11.05 -6.35
CA GLY A 47 13.73 -10.95 -5.20
C GLY A 47 12.28 -11.06 -5.63
N HIS A 48 11.46 -11.67 -4.78
CA HIS A 48 10.07 -11.99 -5.07
C HIS A 48 9.16 -11.74 -3.85
N ARG A 49 7.97 -11.22 -4.10
CA ARG A 49 6.83 -11.13 -3.16
C ARG A 49 5.68 -11.94 -3.72
N ARG A 50 5.22 -12.95 -3.01
CA ARG A 50 4.24 -13.94 -3.49
C ARG A 50 2.81 -13.58 -3.07
N LEU A 51 1.89 -13.56 -4.03
CA LEU A 51 0.48 -13.83 -3.78
C LEU A 51 0.19 -15.24 -4.29
N ALA A 52 -0.13 -16.16 -3.39
CA ALA A 52 -0.29 -17.57 -3.73
C ALA A 52 -1.67 -17.82 -4.34
N ILE A 53 -1.71 -18.09 -5.65
CA ILE A 53 -2.94 -18.38 -6.40
C ILE A 53 -2.97 -19.80 -6.94
N ILE A 54 -1.84 -20.29 -7.47
CA ILE A 54 -1.66 -21.65 -7.97
C ILE A 54 -0.55 -22.32 -7.16
N ASP A 55 -0.80 -23.57 -6.78
CA ASP A 55 0.11 -24.41 -5.99
C ASP A 55 0.49 -23.72 -4.67
N LEU A 56 -0.44 -23.68 -3.72
CA LEU A 56 -0.28 -22.98 -2.43
C LEU A 56 0.85 -23.56 -1.54
N SER A 57 1.52 -24.62 -1.98
CA SER A 57 2.64 -25.23 -1.28
C SER A 57 3.94 -24.40 -1.41
N GLN A 58 4.99 -24.85 -0.74
CA GLN A 58 6.34 -24.29 -0.88
C GLN A 58 6.96 -24.61 -2.25
N ASN A 59 6.43 -25.57 -3.01
CA ASN A 59 6.97 -25.89 -4.33
C ASN A 59 6.69 -24.78 -5.36
N GLY A 60 5.71 -23.91 -5.11
CA GLY A 60 5.49 -22.68 -5.88
C GLY A 60 6.26 -21.46 -5.35
N ALA A 61 7.20 -21.63 -4.42
CA ALA A 61 8.05 -20.55 -3.94
C ALA A 61 8.98 -20.03 -5.06
N GLN A 62 9.29 -18.74 -5.00
CA GLN A 62 10.18 -18.08 -5.95
C GLN A 62 11.17 -17.16 -5.21
N PRO A 63 12.37 -16.89 -5.75
CA PRO A 63 12.89 -17.34 -7.05
C PRO A 63 12.98 -18.86 -7.21
N MET A 64 12.59 -19.37 -8.39
CA MET A 64 12.50 -20.80 -8.69
C MET A 64 13.65 -21.23 -9.58
N HIS A 65 14.18 -22.43 -9.39
CA HIS A 65 15.37 -22.95 -10.06
C HIS A 65 15.07 -24.20 -10.88
N ASN A 66 15.87 -24.44 -11.93
CA ASN A 66 15.96 -25.76 -12.57
C ASN A 66 16.67 -26.78 -11.64
N GLU A 67 16.80 -28.02 -12.10
CA GLU A 67 17.25 -29.15 -11.29
C GLU A 67 18.67 -28.99 -10.73
N ASP A 68 19.54 -28.28 -11.45
CA ASP A 68 20.95 -28.05 -11.11
C ASP A 68 21.24 -26.62 -10.63
N GLY A 69 20.23 -25.74 -10.56
CA GLY A 69 20.35 -24.36 -10.11
C GLY A 69 20.98 -23.39 -11.12
N ALA A 70 21.29 -23.83 -12.34
CA ALA A 70 21.90 -22.98 -13.37
C ALA A 70 20.95 -21.90 -13.94
N VAL A 71 19.64 -22.16 -13.93
CA VAL A 71 18.60 -21.24 -14.42
C VAL A 71 17.69 -20.87 -13.25
N THR A 72 17.51 -19.57 -13.01
CA THR A 72 16.71 -19.06 -11.89
C THR A 72 15.70 -18.03 -12.37
N VAL A 73 14.42 -18.21 -12.07
CA VAL A 73 13.34 -17.27 -12.45
C VAL A 73 12.74 -16.55 -11.25
N THR A 74 12.41 -15.28 -11.43
CA THR A 74 11.40 -14.56 -10.63
C THR A 74 10.31 -14.04 -11.54
N PHE A 75 9.05 -14.23 -11.16
CA PHE A 75 7.89 -14.12 -12.04
C PHE A 75 6.70 -13.46 -11.33
N ASN A 76 6.11 -12.49 -12.02
CA ASN A 76 4.83 -11.88 -11.68
C ASN A 76 3.88 -12.09 -12.86
N GLY A 77 2.97 -13.04 -12.76
CA GLY A 77 2.05 -13.33 -13.85
C GLY A 77 1.25 -14.61 -13.65
N GLU A 78 0.62 -15.03 -14.74
CA GLU A 78 -0.10 -16.29 -14.92
C GLU A 78 0.13 -16.77 -16.36
N ILE A 79 0.57 -18.02 -16.52
CA ILE A 79 0.73 -18.70 -17.80
C ILE A 79 -0.45 -19.66 -18.01
N TYR A 80 -1.49 -19.20 -18.71
CA TYR A 80 -2.74 -19.94 -18.89
C TYR A 80 -2.60 -21.21 -19.73
N ASN A 81 -1.55 -21.32 -20.56
CA ASN A 81 -1.23 -22.52 -21.32
C ASN A 81 -0.10 -23.36 -20.70
N HIS A 82 0.16 -23.25 -19.39
CA HIS A 82 1.27 -23.98 -18.77
C HIS A 82 1.12 -25.50 -18.82
N LEU A 83 -0.11 -26.05 -18.72
CA LEU A 83 -0.33 -27.51 -18.78
C LEU A 83 0.12 -28.14 -20.11
N PRO A 84 -0.33 -27.69 -21.29
CA PRO A 84 0.17 -28.25 -22.55
C PRO A 84 1.66 -27.97 -22.79
N LEU A 85 2.19 -26.82 -22.33
CA LEU A 85 3.64 -26.56 -22.41
C LEU A 85 4.44 -27.52 -21.53
N ARG A 86 3.94 -27.84 -20.34
CA ARG A 86 4.54 -28.84 -19.44
C ARG A 86 4.59 -30.21 -20.10
N GLU A 87 3.50 -30.66 -20.73
CA GLU A 87 3.47 -31.93 -21.45
C GLU A 87 4.51 -31.98 -22.57
N GLU A 88 4.63 -30.90 -23.35
CA GLU A 88 5.67 -30.77 -24.39
C GLU A 88 7.08 -30.85 -23.80
N LEU A 89 7.34 -30.14 -22.71
CA LEU A 89 8.66 -30.11 -22.06
C LEU A 89 9.01 -31.46 -21.41
N ILE A 90 8.04 -32.16 -20.80
CA ILE A 90 8.25 -33.52 -20.28
C ILE A 90 8.59 -34.47 -21.44
N ALA A 91 7.91 -34.36 -22.58
CA ALA A 91 8.20 -35.19 -23.75
C ALA A 91 9.62 -34.97 -24.31
N LYS A 92 10.19 -33.79 -24.04
CA LYS A 92 11.58 -33.41 -24.39
C LYS A 92 12.61 -33.75 -23.32
N GLY A 93 12.19 -34.31 -22.19
CA GLY A 93 13.07 -34.83 -21.13
C GLY A 93 13.23 -33.94 -19.89
N HIS A 94 12.49 -32.84 -19.77
CA HIS A 94 12.53 -31.95 -18.60
C HIS A 94 11.79 -32.55 -17.39
N VAL A 95 12.28 -32.33 -16.16
CA VAL A 95 11.73 -32.96 -14.93
C VAL A 95 11.13 -31.93 -13.98
N PHE A 96 9.79 -31.87 -13.98
CA PHE A 96 9.04 -30.95 -13.11
C PHE A 96 8.89 -31.45 -11.67
N ARG A 97 9.01 -30.54 -10.70
CA ARG A 97 8.90 -30.76 -9.25
C ARG A 97 7.70 -30.06 -8.62
N SER A 98 7.11 -29.06 -9.29
CA SER A 98 5.94 -28.30 -8.82
C SER A 98 4.73 -28.52 -9.75
N ARG A 99 3.58 -27.98 -9.34
CA ARG A 99 2.40 -27.79 -10.23
C ARG A 99 2.19 -26.34 -10.60
N CYS A 100 3.08 -25.45 -10.15
CA CYS A 100 3.02 -24.04 -10.43
C CYS A 100 3.30 -23.77 -11.92
N ASP A 101 2.56 -22.83 -12.49
CA ASP A 101 2.77 -22.37 -13.86
C ASP A 101 4.18 -21.77 -14.06
N THR A 102 4.81 -21.28 -12.99
CA THR A 102 6.16 -20.71 -12.99
C THR A 102 7.23 -21.66 -13.55
N GLU A 103 7.12 -22.96 -13.29
CA GLU A 103 8.19 -23.92 -13.63
C GLU A 103 8.36 -24.11 -15.14
N VAL A 104 7.31 -23.85 -15.94
CA VAL A 104 7.41 -23.87 -17.40
C VAL A 104 8.30 -22.76 -17.95
N LEU A 105 8.54 -21.69 -17.18
CA LEU A 105 9.43 -20.60 -17.58
C LEU A 105 10.90 -21.03 -17.48
N VAL A 106 11.22 -21.83 -16.46
CA VAL A 106 12.57 -22.34 -16.23
C VAL A 106 12.95 -23.30 -17.35
N HIS A 107 12.18 -24.38 -17.51
CA HIS A 107 12.44 -25.40 -18.53
C HIS A 107 12.18 -24.88 -19.95
N GLY A 108 11.20 -24.00 -20.11
CA GLY A 108 10.94 -23.36 -21.40
C GLY A 108 12.09 -22.45 -21.84
N TYR A 109 12.80 -21.80 -20.91
CA TYR A 109 14.02 -21.05 -21.25
C TYR A 109 15.18 -21.97 -21.60
N GLU A 110 15.34 -23.11 -20.93
CA GLU A 110 16.36 -24.11 -21.29
C GLU A 110 16.13 -24.65 -22.72
N GLU A 111 14.87 -24.87 -23.10
CA GLU A 111 14.48 -25.44 -24.38
C GLU A 111 14.48 -24.41 -25.53
N TRP A 112 13.88 -23.23 -25.32
CA TRP A 112 13.62 -22.25 -26.38
C TRP A 112 14.47 -20.98 -26.25
N GLY A 113 15.20 -20.81 -25.16
CA GLY A 113 16.03 -19.64 -24.90
C GLY A 113 15.24 -18.34 -25.03
N ASP A 114 15.78 -17.42 -25.84
CA ASP A 114 15.23 -16.08 -26.04
C ASP A 114 13.82 -16.12 -26.66
N ALA A 115 13.42 -17.21 -27.33
CA ALA A 115 12.12 -17.40 -27.99
C ALA A 115 11.01 -17.92 -27.07
N LEU A 116 11.28 -18.07 -25.77
CA LEU A 116 10.29 -18.47 -24.77
C LEU A 116 9.02 -17.58 -24.79
N PRO A 117 9.09 -16.24 -24.79
CA PRO A 117 7.90 -15.38 -24.70
C PRO A 117 6.86 -15.61 -25.81
N GLU A 118 7.30 -16.03 -27.00
CA GLU A 118 6.44 -16.38 -28.13
C GLU A 118 5.52 -17.58 -27.83
N ARG A 119 5.95 -18.52 -27.00
CA ARG A 119 5.21 -19.74 -26.62
C ARG A 119 4.15 -19.51 -25.55
N LEU A 120 4.27 -18.44 -24.78
CA LEU A 120 3.46 -18.21 -23.57
C LEU A 120 2.12 -17.56 -23.89
N ALA A 121 1.01 -18.09 -23.38
CA ALA A 121 -0.29 -17.44 -23.39
C ALA A 121 -0.66 -17.01 -21.96
N GLY A 122 -0.52 -15.72 -21.66
CA GLY A 122 -0.64 -15.26 -20.28
C GLY A 122 -0.61 -13.76 -20.08
N MET A 123 -0.52 -13.38 -18.82
CA MET A 123 -0.14 -12.04 -18.35
C MET A 123 1.12 -12.20 -17.52
N PHE A 124 2.20 -11.49 -17.84
CA PHE A 124 3.48 -11.79 -17.20
C PHE A 124 4.50 -10.66 -17.29
N ALA A 125 5.29 -10.56 -16.23
CA ALA A 125 6.62 -9.99 -16.24
C ALA A 125 7.52 -11.00 -15.51
N PHE A 126 8.66 -11.36 -16.11
CA PHE A 126 9.62 -12.25 -15.45
C PHE A 126 11.06 -11.82 -15.72
N ALA A 127 11.95 -12.30 -14.85
CA ALA A 127 13.39 -12.22 -15.02
C ALA A 127 14.01 -13.60 -14.77
N ILE A 128 14.85 -14.04 -15.70
CA ILE A 128 15.59 -15.30 -15.67
C ILE A 128 17.08 -14.98 -15.62
N TRP A 129 17.75 -15.45 -14.58
CA TRP A 129 19.21 -15.48 -14.53
C TRP A 129 19.71 -16.81 -15.08
N ASP A 130 20.56 -16.73 -16.10
CA ASP A 130 21.26 -17.86 -16.69
C ASP A 130 22.72 -17.82 -16.22
N ALA A 131 23.06 -18.67 -15.25
CA ALA A 131 24.38 -18.70 -14.65
C ALA A 131 25.45 -19.26 -15.60
N ARG A 132 25.09 -20.11 -16.57
CA ARG A 132 26.03 -20.67 -17.54
C ARG A 132 26.46 -19.61 -18.55
N ARG A 133 25.51 -18.81 -19.02
CA ARG A 133 25.75 -17.73 -19.99
C ARG A 133 26.07 -16.39 -19.34
N GLN A 134 25.90 -16.26 -18.02
CA GLN A 134 26.13 -15.03 -17.24
C GLN A 134 25.30 -13.85 -17.77
N ARG A 135 24.01 -14.07 -18.01
CA ARG A 135 23.09 -13.06 -18.54
C ARG A 135 21.75 -13.09 -17.84
N LEU A 136 21.12 -11.91 -17.80
CA LEU A 136 19.76 -11.73 -17.31
C LEU A 136 18.81 -11.56 -18.50
N PHE A 137 17.81 -12.43 -18.61
CA PHE A 137 16.75 -12.34 -19.59
C PHE A 137 15.46 -11.89 -18.92
N VAL A 138 14.89 -10.78 -19.37
CA VAL A 138 13.62 -10.25 -18.85
C VAL A 138 12.58 -10.18 -19.96
N ALA A 139 11.32 -10.42 -19.65
CA ALA A 139 10.25 -10.29 -20.62
C ALA A 139 8.96 -9.74 -20.00
N ARG A 140 8.19 -9.02 -20.80
CA ARG A 140 6.87 -8.47 -20.46
C ARG A 140 5.84 -8.90 -21.49
N ASP A 141 4.64 -9.26 -21.03
CA ASP A 141 3.59 -9.83 -21.88
C ASP A 141 3.17 -8.95 -23.06
N ARG A 142 2.51 -9.59 -24.03
CA ARG A 142 2.09 -9.03 -25.33
C ARG A 142 1.34 -7.70 -25.24
N LEU A 143 0.60 -7.47 -24.16
CA LEU A 143 -0.24 -6.28 -23.98
C LEU A 143 0.18 -5.45 -22.79
N GLY A 144 1.30 -5.79 -22.14
CA GLY A 144 1.81 -5.06 -20.99
C GLY A 144 0.90 -5.11 -19.76
N LYS A 145 0.11 -6.18 -19.58
CA LYS A 145 -0.79 -6.34 -18.42
C LYS A 145 -0.04 -6.29 -17.08
N LYS A 146 1.19 -6.82 -17.04
CA LYS A 146 2.05 -6.71 -15.85
C LYS A 146 3.08 -5.59 -16.04
N PRO A 147 3.28 -4.71 -15.05
CA PRO A 147 4.28 -3.67 -15.12
C PRO A 147 5.69 -4.24 -14.94
N LEU A 148 6.66 -3.68 -15.66
CA LEU A 148 8.09 -3.95 -15.48
C LEU A 148 8.88 -2.70 -15.84
N TYR A 149 9.68 -2.24 -14.87
CA TYR A 149 10.52 -1.06 -14.95
C TYR A 149 11.98 -1.45 -14.83
N TYR A 150 12.86 -0.64 -15.40
CA TYR A 150 14.29 -0.80 -15.26
C TYR A 150 15.04 0.54 -15.26
N HIS A 151 16.24 0.50 -14.69
CA HIS A 151 17.24 1.54 -14.80
C HIS A 151 18.58 0.90 -15.18
N LEU A 152 19.24 1.48 -16.18
CA LEU A 152 20.60 1.10 -16.58
C LEU A 152 21.55 2.17 -16.05
N GLY A 153 22.12 1.91 -14.88
CA GLY A 153 23.07 2.82 -14.23
C GLY A 153 24.51 2.51 -14.61
N SER A 154 25.45 3.33 -14.13
CA SER A 154 26.89 3.09 -14.29
C SER A 154 27.35 1.79 -13.61
N ASP A 155 26.72 1.47 -12.47
CA ASP A 155 27.15 0.43 -11.54
C ASP A 155 26.44 -0.90 -11.76
N ARG A 156 25.17 -0.86 -12.16
CA ARG A 156 24.31 -2.04 -12.27
C ARG A 156 23.12 -1.80 -13.18
N PHE A 157 22.60 -2.90 -13.73
CA PHE A 157 21.24 -2.95 -14.27
C PHE A 157 20.28 -3.36 -13.14
N ILE A 158 19.19 -2.61 -12.95
CA ILE A 158 18.19 -2.86 -11.90
C ILE A 158 16.80 -2.88 -12.52
N PHE A 159 15.93 -3.79 -12.07
CA PHE A 159 14.56 -3.94 -12.55
C PHE A 159 13.57 -4.22 -11.42
N ALA A 160 12.30 -3.86 -11.62
CA ALA A 160 11.23 -4.16 -10.66
C ALA A 160 9.82 -4.01 -11.26
N SER A 161 8.81 -4.60 -10.60
CA SER A 161 7.39 -4.37 -10.93
C SER A 161 6.92 -2.94 -10.63
N GLU A 162 7.58 -2.22 -9.73
CA GLU A 162 7.17 -0.89 -9.26
C GLU A 162 8.40 0.02 -9.09
N ILE A 163 8.29 1.28 -9.51
CA ILE A 163 9.43 2.23 -9.52
C ILE A 163 9.97 2.48 -8.11
N LYS A 164 9.09 2.55 -7.11
CA LYS A 164 9.47 2.68 -5.69
C LYS A 164 10.51 1.65 -5.23
N SER A 165 10.53 0.46 -5.84
CA SER A 165 11.53 -0.58 -5.59
C SER A 165 12.90 -0.18 -6.15
N LEU A 166 12.95 0.37 -7.38
CA LEU A 166 14.19 0.88 -7.97
C LEU A 166 14.78 2.03 -7.13
N LEU A 167 13.92 2.91 -6.62
CA LEU A 167 14.32 4.07 -5.80
C LEU A 167 14.91 3.70 -4.42
N CYS A 168 14.90 2.41 -4.04
CA CYS A 168 15.63 1.90 -2.87
C CYS A 168 17.15 1.87 -3.09
N ASP A 169 17.61 1.86 -4.35
CA ASP A 169 19.01 2.07 -4.72
C ASP A 169 19.26 3.58 -4.86
N ALA A 170 20.18 4.11 -4.05
CA ALA A 170 20.49 5.54 -4.01
C ALA A 170 21.15 6.06 -5.30
N SER A 171 21.65 5.18 -6.17
CA SER A 171 22.18 5.56 -7.48
C SER A 171 21.10 5.86 -8.51
N VAL A 172 19.85 5.45 -8.26
CA VAL A 172 18.74 5.72 -9.16
C VAL A 172 18.27 7.17 -8.97
N PRO A 173 18.28 8.00 -10.03
CA PRO A 173 17.92 9.42 -9.93
C PRO A 173 16.45 9.65 -9.60
N ARG A 174 16.17 10.75 -8.88
CA ARG A 174 14.82 11.24 -8.55
C ARG A 174 14.53 12.57 -9.23
N ASP A 175 15.02 12.71 -10.45
CA ASP A 175 14.83 13.92 -11.26
C ASP A 175 13.57 13.82 -12.10
N LEU A 176 12.92 14.97 -12.31
CA LEU A 176 11.78 15.08 -13.21
C LEU A 176 12.25 14.96 -14.66
N ASP A 177 11.60 14.11 -15.44
CA ASP A 177 11.80 14.09 -16.89
C ASP A 177 10.89 15.14 -17.57
N ASP A 178 11.50 16.20 -18.11
CA ASP A 178 10.76 17.28 -18.78
C ASP A 178 10.11 16.84 -20.12
N GLU A 179 10.57 15.73 -20.73
CA GLU A 179 9.90 15.11 -21.87
C GLU A 179 8.66 14.33 -21.43
N ALA A 180 8.77 13.53 -20.38
CA ALA A 180 7.65 12.82 -19.78
C ALA A 180 6.57 13.78 -19.27
N LEU A 181 6.94 14.90 -18.65
CA LEU A 181 5.99 15.93 -18.23
C LEU A 181 5.20 16.49 -19.43
N ASP A 182 5.87 16.78 -20.53
CA ASP A 182 5.21 17.26 -21.75
C ASP A 182 4.22 16.22 -22.30
N LEU A 183 4.61 14.94 -22.33
CA LEU A 183 3.76 13.83 -22.75
C LEU A 183 2.55 13.66 -21.83
N TYR A 184 2.74 13.72 -20.52
CA TYR A 184 1.68 13.63 -19.52
C TYR A 184 0.65 14.75 -19.67
N LEU A 185 1.08 15.99 -19.89
CA LEU A 185 0.17 17.09 -20.16
C LEU A 185 -0.57 16.94 -21.51
N SER A 186 -0.05 16.16 -22.45
CA SER A 186 -0.76 15.88 -23.71
C SER A 186 -1.72 14.69 -23.60
N ALA A 187 -1.34 13.63 -22.87
CA ALA A 187 -2.00 12.32 -22.91
C ALA A 187 -2.69 11.89 -21.60
N ARG A 188 -2.41 12.56 -20.46
CA ARG A 188 -2.77 12.19 -19.07
C ARG A 188 -2.01 11.03 -18.45
N TYR A 189 -1.08 10.45 -19.19
CA TYR A 189 -0.17 9.38 -18.77
C TYR A 189 1.16 9.57 -19.51
N VAL A 190 2.20 8.84 -19.11
CA VAL A 190 3.49 8.83 -19.79
C VAL A 190 3.61 7.55 -20.62
N PRO A 191 3.59 7.61 -21.96
CA PRO A 191 3.80 6.45 -22.80
C PRO A 191 5.19 5.81 -22.61
N ALA A 192 5.26 4.48 -22.66
CA ALA A 192 6.53 3.76 -22.70
C ALA A 192 7.40 4.22 -23.89
N PRO A 193 8.75 4.19 -23.76
CA PRO A 193 9.50 3.63 -22.64
C PRO A 193 9.72 4.60 -21.47
N LEU A 194 9.26 5.86 -21.56
CA LEU A 194 9.55 6.86 -20.54
C LEU A 194 8.74 6.64 -19.26
N THR A 195 9.22 7.22 -18.16
CA THR A 195 8.49 7.43 -16.91
C THR A 195 8.63 8.89 -16.51
N MET A 196 7.86 9.33 -15.50
CA MET A 196 8.02 10.69 -14.99
C MET A 196 9.37 10.93 -14.25
N PHE A 197 10.11 9.85 -13.96
CA PHE A 197 11.48 9.92 -13.44
C PHE A 197 12.48 9.83 -14.58
N ALA A 198 13.42 10.77 -14.63
CA ALA A 198 14.52 10.72 -15.59
C ALA A 198 15.36 9.46 -15.36
N GLY A 199 15.76 8.77 -16.44
CA GLY A 199 16.62 7.59 -16.36
C GLY A 199 15.94 6.28 -15.94
N ILE A 200 14.66 6.31 -15.55
CA ILE A 200 13.86 5.09 -15.29
C ILE A 200 12.94 4.85 -16.48
N HIS A 201 12.93 3.62 -16.97
CA HIS A 201 12.21 3.25 -18.17
C HIS A 201 11.24 2.09 -17.93
N LYS A 202 10.11 2.10 -18.64
CA LYS A 202 9.20 0.95 -18.78
C LYS A 202 9.77 0.00 -19.83
N LEU A 203 9.78 -1.30 -19.57
CA LEU A 203 9.93 -2.27 -20.65
C LEU A 203 8.64 -2.21 -21.50
N PRO A 204 8.70 -1.92 -22.81
CA PRO A 204 7.49 -1.84 -23.63
C PRO A 204 6.71 -3.17 -23.63
N PRO A 205 5.40 -3.17 -23.91
CA PRO A 205 4.64 -4.40 -24.11
C PRO A 205 5.25 -5.26 -25.23
N ALA A 206 4.97 -6.56 -25.22
CA ALA A 206 5.44 -7.52 -26.22
C ALA A 206 6.96 -7.52 -26.41
N SER A 207 7.72 -7.21 -25.35
CA SER A 207 9.17 -7.04 -25.43
C SER A 207 9.90 -7.94 -24.47
N ALA A 208 11.06 -8.42 -24.92
CA ALA A 208 12.04 -9.12 -24.14
C ALA A 208 13.35 -8.34 -24.17
N ALA A 209 14.11 -8.36 -23.09
CA ALA A 209 15.41 -7.73 -23.00
C ALA A 209 16.46 -8.68 -22.45
N VAL A 210 17.66 -8.58 -22.99
CA VAL A 210 18.84 -9.31 -22.55
C VAL A 210 19.83 -8.31 -21.99
N TYR A 211 20.21 -8.46 -20.73
CA TYR A 211 21.34 -7.76 -20.15
C TYR A 211 22.53 -8.71 -20.05
N GLU A 212 23.59 -8.40 -20.80
CA GLU A 212 24.80 -9.21 -20.92
C GLU A 212 25.99 -8.28 -21.17
N ASN A 213 27.10 -8.50 -20.46
CA ASN A 213 28.34 -7.72 -20.62
C ASN A 213 28.19 -6.19 -20.53
N GLY A 214 27.24 -5.70 -19.72
CA GLY A 214 26.98 -4.28 -19.55
C GLY A 214 26.08 -3.65 -20.62
N GLU A 215 25.63 -4.42 -21.61
CA GLU A 215 24.71 -3.98 -22.64
C GLU A 215 23.30 -4.50 -22.38
N LEU A 216 22.30 -3.65 -22.58
CA LEU A 216 20.89 -4.03 -22.60
C LEU A 216 20.38 -4.02 -24.03
N LYS A 217 19.93 -5.17 -24.53
CA LYS A 217 19.32 -5.32 -25.87
C LYS A 217 17.85 -5.64 -25.71
N ILE A 218 16.98 -4.77 -26.23
CA ILE A 218 15.52 -4.94 -26.18
C ILE A 218 15.04 -5.35 -27.56
N ARG A 219 14.26 -6.42 -27.64
CA ARG A 219 13.55 -6.85 -28.86
C ARG A 219 12.05 -6.95 -28.59
N ARG A 220 11.25 -6.55 -29.58
CA ARG A 220 9.82 -6.83 -29.60
C ARG A 220 9.60 -8.22 -30.19
N TYR A 221 8.99 -9.11 -29.42
CA TYR A 221 8.80 -10.52 -29.79
C TYR A 221 7.42 -10.80 -30.40
N TRP A 222 6.47 -9.86 -30.30
CA TRP A 222 5.14 -10.04 -30.87
C TRP A 222 4.60 -8.75 -31.50
N LYS A 223 3.87 -8.94 -32.60
CA LYS A 223 3.01 -7.95 -33.26
C LYS A 223 1.72 -8.67 -33.63
N CYS A 224 0.58 -7.97 -33.56
CA CYS A 224 -0.67 -8.56 -34.04
C CYS A 224 -0.54 -8.78 -35.54
N GLN A 225 -0.90 -10.00 -35.97
CA GLN A 225 -0.98 -10.34 -37.38
C GLN A 225 -2.37 -9.95 -37.89
N PHE A 226 -2.42 -9.39 -39.09
CA PHE A 226 -3.65 -9.07 -39.80
C PHE A 226 -3.75 -10.04 -40.98
N PRO A 227 -4.87 -10.75 -41.16
CA PRO A 227 -5.03 -11.63 -42.31
C PRO A 227 -5.15 -10.81 -43.60
N ASP A 228 -4.70 -11.39 -44.72
CA ASP A 228 -4.78 -10.76 -46.05
C ASP A 228 -6.24 -10.57 -46.51
N GLU A 229 -7.11 -11.49 -46.10
CA GLU A 229 -8.53 -11.48 -46.42
C GLU A 229 -9.38 -11.23 -45.17
N THR A 230 -10.44 -10.44 -45.34
CA THR A 230 -11.43 -10.22 -44.29
C THR A 230 -12.32 -11.47 -44.14
N ASP A 231 -12.69 -11.80 -42.91
CA ASP A 231 -13.57 -12.95 -42.63
C ASP A 231 -14.94 -12.79 -43.34
N ALA A 232 -15.25 -13.74 -44.21
CA ALA A 232 -16.44 -13.73 -45.06
C ALA A 232 -17.67 -14.42 -44.44
N ARG A 233 -17.57 -14.94 -43.21
CA ARG A 233 -18.69 -15.58 -42.51
C ARG A 233 -19.83 -14.60 -42.23
N SER A 234 -21.04 -15.13 -42.08
CA SER A 234 -22.21 -14.32 -41.73
C SER A 234 -22.09 -13.72 -40.33
N GLU A 235 -22.81 -12.63 -40.06
CA GLU A 235 -22.83 -11.99 -38.75
C GLU A 235 -23.23 -12.95 -37.61
N GLY A 236 -24.18 -13.85 -37.87
CA GLY A 236 -24.61 -14.85 -36.88
C GLY A 236 -23.50 -15.85 -36.53
N GLU A 237 -22.78 -16.34 -37.54
CA GLU A 237 -21.64 -17.23 -37.36
C GLU A 237 -20.49 -16.51 -36.62
N LEU A 238 -20.21 -15.27 -36.98
CA LEU A 238 -19.19 -14.45 -36.31
C LEU A 238 -19.57 -14.14 -34.85
N ALA A 239 -20.86 -13.91 -34.56
CA ALA A 239 -21.34 -13.66 -33.20
C ALA A 239 -21.20 -14.92 -32.33
N HIS A 240 -21.55 -16.08 -32.87
CA HIS A 240 -21.36 -17.37 -32.20
C HIS A 240 -19.88 -17.65 -31.94
N GLU A 241 -19.02 -17.42 -32.94
CA GLU A 241 -17.58 -17.58 -32.82
C GLU A 241 -16.97 -16.63 -31.78
N LEU A 242 -17.40 -15.37 -31.75
CA LEU A 242 -16.99 -14.40 -30.73
C LEU A 242 -17.33 -14.91 -29.32
N TRP A 243 -18.55 -15.42 -29.14
CA TRP A 243 -18.99 -15.94 -27.85
C TRP A 243 -18.16 -17.15 -27.40
N ASN A 244 -17.86 -18.07 -28.31
CA ASN A 244 -17.04 -19.25 -28.03
C ASN A 244 -15.59 -18.88 -27.71
N ARG A 245 -14.96 -17.98 -28.49
CA ARG A 245 -13.59 -17.53 -28.20
C ARG A 245 -13.50 -16.77 -26.88
N LEU A 246 -14.52 -15.96 -26.57
CA LEU A 246 -14.59 -15.28 -25.28
C LEU A 246 -14.78 -16.27 -24.12
N ARG A 247 -15.59 -17.32 -24.32
CA ARG A 247 -15.73 -18.42 -23.37
C ARG A 247 -14.39 -19.10 -23.12
N ASP A 248 -13.66 -19.49 -24.17
CA ASP A 248 -12.36 -20.15 -24.06
C ASP A 248 -11.32 -19.25 -23.36
N ALA A 249 -11.33 -17.95 -23.68
CA ALA A 249 -10.49 -16.97 -23.01
C ALA A 249 -10.84 -16.80 -21.52
N THR A 250 -12.13 -16.86 -21.18
CA THR A 250 -12.64 -16.78 -19.80
C THR A 250 -12.29 -18.05 -19.03
N GLU A 251 -12.50 -19.22 -19.64
CA GLU A 251 -12.22 -20.53 -19.08
C GLU A 251 -10.74 -20.69 -18.70
N ALA A 252 -9.84 -20.30 -19.60
CA ALA A 252 -8.40 -20.32 -19.35
C ALA A 252 -7.99 -19.47 -18.12
N ARG A 253 -8.79 -18.45 -17.78
CA ARG A 253 -8.59 -17.54 -16.64
C ARG A 253 -9.29 -18.01 -15.36
N LEU A 254 -9.96 -19.16 -15.36
CA LEU A 254 -10.50 -19.79 -14.15
C LEU A 254 -9.45 -20.61 -13.38
N MET A 255 -8.26 -20.77 -13.95
CA MET A 255 -7.09 -21.44 -13.34
C MET A 255 -6.70 -20.80 -11.99
N SER A 256 -7.14 -21.36 -10.86
CA SER A 256 -6.95 -20.77 -9.52
C SER A 256 -7.25 -21.80 -8.41
N ASP A 257 -6.38 -21.90 -7.41
CA ASP A 257 -6.63 -22.67 -6.17
C ASP A 257 -7.31 -21.83 -5.08
N VAL A 258 -7.56 -20.55 -5.35
CA VAL A 258 -8.20 -19.58 -4.44
C VAL A 258 -9.54 -19.06 -4.99
N PRO A 259 -10.43 -18.54 -4.13
CA PRO A 259 -11.73 -18.04 -4.58
C PRO A 259 -11.62 -16.89 -5.60
N LEU A 260 -12.44 -16.96 -6.65
CA LEU A 260 -12.56 -15.96 -7.71
C LEU A 260 -13.97 -15.36 -7.81
N GLY A 261 -14.05 -14.13 -8.32
CA GLY A 261 -15.29 -13.41 -8.60
C GLY A 261 -15.20 -12.54 -9.86
N VAL A 262 -16.15 -11.62 -10.03
CA VAL A 262 -16.22 -10.74 -11.21
C VAL A 262 -16.59 -9.31 -10.83
N PHE A 263 -15.98 -8.33 -11.48
CA PHE A 263 -16.44 -6.94 -11.44
C PHE A 263 -17.57 -6.73 -12.43
N LEU A 264 -18.67 -6.15 -11.98
CA LEU A 264 -19.90 -6.01 -12.75
C LEU A 264 -20.37 -4.55 -12.73
N SER A 265 -20.19 -3.81 -13.83
CA SER A 265 -20.73 -2.45 -13.94
C SER A 265 -22.18 -2.42 -14.43
N GLY A 266 -22.70 -3.56 -14.86
CA GLY A 266 -23.96 -3.66 -15.60
C GLY A 266 -23.84 -3.27 -17.08
N GLY A 267 -22.67 -2.77 -17.51
CA GLY A 267 -22.36 -2.54 -18.92
C GLY A 267 -22.10 -3.84 -19.68
N LEU A 268 -22.27 -3.81 -21.01
CA LEU A 268 -22.15 -4.96 -21.91
C LEU A 268 -20.94 -5.84 -21.61
N ASP A 269 -19.76 -5.24 -21.45
CA ASP A 269 -18.48 -5.97 -21.41
C ASP A 269 -18.35 -6.81 -20.14
N SER A 270 -18.52 -6.18 -18.97
CA SER A 270 -18.49 -6.90 -17.68
C SER A 270 -19.62 -7.91 -17.55
N SER A 271 -20.79 -7.60 -18.12
CA SER A 271 -21.95 -8.51 -18.10
C SER A 271 -21.69 -9.75 -18.95
N CYS A 272 -21.04 -9.64 -20.10
CA CYS A 272 -20.61 -10.79 -20.89
C CYS A 272 -19.65 -11.69 -20.10
N ILE A 273 -18.65 -11.12 -19.42
CA ILE A 273 -17.73 -11.89 -18.58
C ILE A 273 -18.47 -12.57 -17.42
N ALA A 274 -19.39 -11.88 -16.76
CA ALA A 274 -20.19 -12.45 -15.68
C ALA A 274 -21.07 -13.61 -16.17
N ALA A 275 -21.72 -13.47 -17.33
CA ALA A 275 -22.53 -14.53 -17.93
C ALA A 275 -21.69 -15.77 -18.29
N GLN A 276 -20.52 -15.57 -18.91
CA GLN A 276 -19.59 -16.65 -19.23
C GLN A 276 -19.11 -17.37 -17.96
N LEU A 277 -18.75 -16.61 -16.92
CA LEU A 277 -18.32 -17.17 -15.65
C LEU A 277 -19.43 -17.99 -14.96
N VAL A 278 -20.67 -17.50 -14.99
CA VAL A 278 -21.83 -18.22 -14.45
C VAL A 278 -22.06 -19.53 -15.19
N ASP A 279 -22.12 -19.49 -16.53
CA ASP A 279 -22.33 -20.68 -17.37
C ASP A 279 -21.24 -21.74 -17.15
N LEU A 280 -19.96 -21.33 -17.16
CA LEU A 280 -18.82 -22.23 -16.94
C LEU A 280 -18.86 -22.88 -15.56
N ARG A 281 -19.19 -22.12 -14.50
CA ARG A 281 -19.27 -22.67 -13.14
C ARG A 281 -20.45 -23.60 -12.94
N GLN A 282 -21.61 -23.25 -13.48
CA GLN A 282 -22.79 -24.12 -13.45
C GLN A 282 -22.51 -25.46 -14.13
N LYS A 283 -21.85 -25.46 -15.30
CA LYS A 283 -21.45 -26.68 -16.01
C LYS A 283 -20.46 -27.55 -15.23
N ARG A 284 -19.63 -26.94 -14.38
CA ARG A 284 -18.68 -27.65 -13.50
C ARG A 284 -19.29 -28.07 -12.15
N GLY A 285 -20.56 -27.73 -11.88
CA GLY A 285 -21.18 -27.96 -10.58
C GLY A 285 -20.56 -27.13 -9.45
N GLU A 286 -19.93 -26.01 -9.78
CA GLU A 286 -19.33 -25.09 -8.81
C GLU A 286 -20.37 -24.09 -8.25
N GLY A 287 -20.19 -23.64 -7.01
CA GLY A 287 -21.12 -22.74 -6.33
C GLY A 287 -21.26 -21.34 -6.93
N ASP A 288 -22.16 -20.54 -6.35
CA ASP A 288 -22.55 -19.23 -6.89
C ASP A 288 -21.38 -18.27 -7.19
N VAL A 289 -21.52 -17.52 -8.28
CA VAL A 289 -20.59 -16.45 -8.67
C VAL A 289 -20.80 -15.21 -7.81
N LYS A 290 -19.71 -14.69 -7.23
CA LYS A 290 -19.70 -13.40 -6.52
C LYS A 290 -19.42 -12.27 -7.49
N SER A 291 -20.25 -11.22 -7.45
CA SER A 291 -20.12 -10.05 -8.31
C SER A 291 -20.05 -8.76 -7.49
N PHE A 292 -19.25 -7.80 -7.95
CA PHE A 292 -18.98 -6.56 -7.22
C PHE A 292 -19.17 -5.33 -8.10
N SER A 293 -19.82 -4.30 -7.56
CA SER A 293 -20.05 -3.00 -8.22
C SER A 293 -19.61 -1.85 -7.33
N VAL A 294 -19.23 -0.73 -7.94
CA VAL A 294 -18.99 0.54 -7.25
C VAL A 294 -19.90 1.61 -7.82
N GLY A 295 -20.36 2.50 -6.94
CA GLY A 295 -21.19 3.64 -7.32
C GLY A 295 -20.96 4.86 -6.43
N TYR A 296 -21.77 5.88 -6.69
CA TYR A 296 -21.69 7.17 -6.03
C TYR A 296 -23.06 7.54 -5.47
N ARG A 297 -23.08 8.51 -4.56
CA ARG A 297 -24.33 9.04 -4.05
C ARG A 297 -25.06 9.83 -5.16
N ALA A 298 -26.39 9.78 -5.15
CA ALA A 298 -27.22 10.42 -6.18
C ALA A 298 -27.02 11.95 -6.26
N ASP A 299 -26.68 12.61 -5.15
CA ASP A 299 -26.37 14.04 -5.08
C ASP A 299 -25.04 14.42 -5.74
N ASP A 300 -24.15 13.44 -5.96
CA ASP A 300 -22.84 13.64 -6.55
C ASP A 300 -22.84 13.39 -8.07
N GLY A 301 -23.65 12.47 -8.58
CA GLY A 301 -23.78 12.21 -10.02
C GLY A 301 -24.56 10.93 -10.36
N SER A 302 -24.50 10.53 -11.64
CA SER A 302 -25.11 9.29 -12.11
C SER A 302 -24.35 8.07 -11.60
N SER A 303 -25.08 7.06 -11.12
CA SER A 303 -24.54 5.78 -10.64
C SER A 303 -25.01 4.61 -11.52
N GLU A 304 -24.15 3.61 -11.72
CA GLU A 304 -24.45 2.41 -12.52
C GLU A 304 -25.04 1.26 -11.67
N LEU A 305 -25.14 1.44 -10.35
CA LEU A 305 -25.53 0.38 -9.41
C LEU A 305 -26.91 -0.23 -9.72
N ASP A 306 -27.90 0.57 -10.13
CA ASP A 306 -29.22 0.04 -10.44
C ASP A 306 -29.21 -0.90 -11.65
N GLN A 307 -28.38 -0.59 -12.65
CA GLN A 307 -28.20 -1.46 -13.81
C GLN A 307 -27.43 -2.73 -13.42
N ALA A 308 -26.32 -2.59 -12.68
CA ALA A 308 -25.54 -3.72 -12.20
C ALA A 308 -26.39 -4.69 -11.35
N ARG A 309 -27.27 -4.17 -10.48
CA ARG A 309 -28.18 -4.96 -9.66
C ARG A 309 -29.18 -5.77 -10.48
N ARG A 310 -29.76 -5.17 -11.54
CA ARG A 310 -30.68 -5.88 -12.44
C ARG A 310 -29.98 -7.01 -13.19
N VAL A 311 -28.75 -6.76 -13.68
CA VAL A 311 -27.94 -7.79 -14.33
C VAL A 311 -27.56 -8.89 -13.35
N ALA A 312 -27.11 -8.52 -12.16
CA ALA A 312 -26.72 -9.48 -11.12
C ALA A 312 -27.88 -10.40 -10.74
N HIS A 313 -29.11 -9.85 -10.65
CA HIS A 313 -30.33 -10.60 -10.42
C HIS A 313 -30.67 -11.54 -11.58
N ALA A 314 -30.59 -11.05 -12.83
CA ALA A 314 -30.83 -11.88 -14.01
C ALA A 314 -29.85 -13.05 -14.15
N LEU A 315 -28.59 -12.84 -13.75
CA LEU A 315 -27.54 -13.86 -13.79
C LEU A 315 -27.47 -14.72 -12.52
N GLY A 316 -28.26 -14.43 -11.48
CA GLY A 316 -28.25 -15.19 -10.22
C GLY A 316 -26.95 -15.06 -9.41
N THR A 317 -26.22 -13.93 -9.52
CA THR A 317 -24.94 -13.74 -8.81
C THR A 317 -25.11 -13.21 -7.39
N ARG A 318 -24.19 -13.56 -6.48
CA ARG A 318 -24.10 -12.96 -5.13
C ARG A 318 -23.51 -11.57 -5.22
N HIS A 319 -24.38 -10.57 -5.33
CA HIS A 319 -23.97 -9.19 -5.60
C HIS A 319 -23.56 -8.40 -4.35
N ARG A 320 -22.52 -7.58 -4.49
CA ARG A 320 -22.05 -6.61 -3.49
C ARG A 320 -21.82 -5.25 -4.14
N GLU A 321 -22.19 -4.20 -3.43
CA GLU A 321 -22.04 -2.82 -3.90
C GLU A 321 -21.17 -2.04 -2.90
N VAL A 322 -20.34 -1.14 -3.41
CA VAL A 322 -19.59 -0.17 -2.60
C VAL A 322 -19.88 1.25 -3.08
N LEU A 323 -20.05 2.17 -2.13
CA LEU A 323 -20.24 3.59 -2.42
C LEU A 323 -18.95 4.36 -2.14
N VAL A 324 -18.58 5.25 -3.06
CA VAL A 324 -17.40 6.13 -2.93
C VAL A 324 -17.87 7.57 -2.81
N THR A 325 -17.38 8.25 -1.78
CA THR A 325 -17.69 9.66 -1.49
C THR A 325 -16.56 10.60 -1.97
N ALA A 326 -16.82 11.91 -1.99
CA ALA A 326 -15.78 12.90 -2.29
C ALA A 326 -14.66 12.87 -1.23
N GLU A 327 -15.03 12.61 0.02
CA GLU A 327 -14.14 12.52 1.16
C GLU A 327 -13.24 11.29 1.05
N ASP A 328 -13.81 10.14 0.66
CA ASP A 328 -13.06 8.94 0.29
C ASP A 328 -12.08 9.21 -0.84
N PHE A 329 -12.55 9.88 -1.89
CA PHE A 329 -11.73 10.25 -3.03
C PHE A 329 -10.53 11.10 -2.62
N HIS A 330 -10.77 12.19 -1.88
CA HIS A 330 -9.72 13.09 -1.42
C HIS A 330 -8.74 12.42 -0.46
N ARG A 331 -9.24 11.62 0.49
CA ARG A 331 -8.41 10.91 1.48
C ARG A 331 -7.44 9.93 0.82
N PHE A 332 -7.85 9.29 -0.27
CA PHE A 332 -7.02 8.30 -0.95
C PHE A 332 -5.99 8.90 -1.93
N LEU A 333 -6.12 10.16 -2.36
CA LEU A 333 -5.20 10.74 -3.35
C LEU A 333 -3.70 10.67 -2.98
N PRO A 334 -3.28 10.86 -1.72
CA PRO A 334 -1.87 10.68 -1.34
C PRO A 334 -1.37 9.23 -1.48
N ASP A 335 -2.21 8.25 -1.17
CA ASP A 335 -1.88 6.83 -1.32
C ASP A 335 -1.93 6.40 -2.78
N LEU A 336 -2.86 6.96 -3.56
CA LEU A 336 -2.97 6.74 -5.00
C LEU A 336 -1.63 6.99 -5.70
N VAL A 337 -1.00 8.14 -5.46
CA VAL A 337 0.28 8.46 -6.12
C VAL A 337 1.40 7.53 -5.69
N TRP A 338 1.39 7.03 -4.45
CA TRP A 338 2.34 6.03 -3.98
C TRP A 338 2.18 4.70 -4.73
N TYR A 339 0.95 4.19 -4.82
CA TYR A 339 0.71 2.92 -5.52
C TYR A 339 0.96 3.02 -7.02
N MET A 340 0.59 4.14 -7.65
CA MET A 340 0.78 4.36 -9.08
C MET A 340 2.24 4.55 -9.49
N ASP A 341 3.15 4.88 -8.56
CA ASP A 341 4.57 5.23 -8.77
C ASP A 341 4.81 6.51 -9.59
N GLU A 342 3.98 6.79 -10.58
CA GLU A 342 4.05 7.94 -11.48
C GLU A 342 2.66 8.54 -11.68
N PRO A 343 2.55 9.83 -12.06
CA PRO A 343 1.24 10.48 -12.17
C PRO A 343 0.49 9.96 -13.39
N ILE A 344 -0.72 9.48 -13.18
CA ILE A 344 -1.74 9.20 -14.20
C ILE A 344 -3.03 9.90 -13.80
N ALA A 345 -3.61 10.66 -14.73
CA ALA A 345 -4.79 11.47 -14.47
C ALA A 345 -6.09 10.74 -14.87
N ASP A 346 -6.25 9.50 -14.42
CA ASP A 346 -7.52 8.77 -14.52
C ASP A 346 -8.19 8.67 -13.14
N ALA A 347 -9.29 9.41 -12.96
CA ALA A 347 -10.02 9.44 -11.70
C ALA A 347 -10.65 8.08 -11.34
N ALA A 348 -10.81 7.17 -12.31
CA ALA A 348 -11.33 5.82 -12.09
C ALA A 348 -10.39 4.94 -11.23
N CYS A 349 -9.13 5.36 -11.01
CA CYS A 349 -8.22 4.66 -10.10
C CYS A 349 -8.79 4.53 -8.68
N VAL A 350 -9.39 5.60 -8.16
CA VAL A 350 -9.94 5.65 -6.81
C VAL A 350 -11.11 4.66 -6.60
N PRO A 351 -12.20 4.72 -7.38
CA PRO A 351 -13.30 3.79 -7.20
C PRO A 351 -12.90 2.34 -7.50
N LEU A 352 -11.94 2.09 -8.39
CA LEU A 352 -11.39 0.75 -8.61
C LEU A 352 -10.67 0.23 -7.35
N TYR A 353 -9.88 1.05 -6.67
CA TYR A 353 -9.26 0.67 -5.39
C TYR A 353 -10.33 0.27 -4.36
N TYR A 354 -11.37 1.07 -4.19
CA TYR A 354 -12.44 0.77 -3.21
C TYR A 354 -13.26 -0.47 -3.60
N LEU A 355 -13.52 -0.67 -4.90
CA LEU A 355 -14.15 -1.87 -5.43
C LEU A 355 -13.29 -3.12 -5.13
N SER A 356 -12.00 -3.04 -5.43
CA SER A 356 -11.05 -4.13 -5.21
C SER A 356 -10.88 -4.44 -3.73
N LYS A 357 -10.77 -3.41 -2.89
CA LYS A 357 -10.73 -3.53 -1.42
C LYS A 357 -11.94 -4.30 -0.90
N ARG A 358 -13.14 -3.97 -1.36
CA ARG A 358 -14.37 -4.66 -0.95
C ARG A 358 -14.40 -6.10 -1.47
N ALA A 359 -13.97 -6.33 -2.70
CA ALA A 359 -13.94 -7.67 -3.27
C ALA A 359 -12.90 -8.57 -2.58
N ARG A 360 -11.77 -8.01 -2.14
CA ARG A 360 -10.68 -8.75 -1.47
C ARG A 360 -11.10 -9.44 -0.18
N GLU A 361 -12.14 -8.93 0.48
CA GLU A 361 -12.76 -9.55 1.67
C GLU A 361 -13.36 -10.93 1.36
N GLU A 362 -13.66 -11.22 0.10
CA GLU A 362 -14.41 -12.42 -0.30
C GLU A 362 -13.74 -13.26 -1.40
N VAL A 363 -12.87 -12.67 -2.22
CA VAL A 363 -12.17 -13.31 -3.34
C VAL A 363 -10.77 -12.74 -3.55
N VAL A 364 -9.82 -13.58 -3.96
CA VAL A 364 -8.41 -13.18 -4.23
C VAL A 364 -8.22 -12.83 -5.71
N VAL A 365 -9.01 -13.44 -6.58
CA VAL A 365 -8.97 -13.22 -8.04
C VAL A 365 -10.29 -12.63 -8.51
N VAL A 366 -10.25 -11.69 -9.43
CA VAL A 366 -11.42 -11.08 -10.07
C VAL A 366 -11.26 -11.00 -11.58
N LEU A 367 -12.33 -11.27 -12.31
CA LEU A 367 -12.38 -11.06 -13.76
C LEU A 367 -13.03 -9.70 -14.07
N SER A 368 -12.56 -9.04 -15.13
CA SER A 368 -13.08 -7.76 -15.62
C SER A 368 -13.29 -7.75 -17.13
N GLY A 369 -14.23 -6.93 -17.59
CA GLY A 369 -14.56 -6.72 -19.01
C GLY A 369 -13.64 -5.73 -19.74
N GLU A 370 -12.56 -5.26 -19.11
CA GLU A 370 -11.58 -4.36 -19.74
C GLU A 370 -10.96 -4.98 -21.01
N GLY A 371 -10.68 -4.14 -22.00
CA GLY A 371 -10.15 -4.56 -23.31
C GLY A 371 -11.21 -4.73 -24.41
N ALA A 372 -12.49 -4.86 -24.04
CA ALA A 372 -13.56 -5.08 -25.03
C ALA A 372 -13.70 -3.91 -26.02
N ASP A 373 -13.51 -2.67 -25.54
CA ASP A 373 -13.67 -1.48 -26.38
C ASP A 373 -12.53 -1.32 -27.39
N GLU A 374 -11.31 -1.71 -27.02
CA GLU A 374 -10.10 -1.68 -27.84
C GLU A 374 -10.05 -2.81 -28.86
N VAL A 375 -10.73 -3.93 -28.58
CA VAL A 375 -10.84 -5.06 -29.51
C VAL A 375 -12.01 -4.89 -30.48
N LEU A 376 -13.14 -4.32 -30.02
CA LEU A 376 -14.41 -4.28 -30.77
C LEU A 376 -14.95 -2.86 -31.01
N ALA A 377 -14.06 -1.85 -31.03
CA ALA A 377 -14.37 -0.47 -31.38
C ALA A 377 -15.52 0.17 -30.56
N GLY A 378 -15.41 0.12 -29.23
CA GLY A 378 -16.47 0.57 -28.33
C GLY A 378 -16.47 2.06 -27.95
N TYR A 379 -15.39 2.79 -28.24
CA TYR A 379 -15.32 4.22 -27.93
C TYR A 379 -15.95 5.11 -29.02
N PRO A 380 -16.75 6.13 -28.64
CA PRO A 380 -17.35 7.06 -29.61
C PRO A 380 -16.35 7.83 -30.48
N ILE A 381 -15.09 7.96 -30.02
CA ILE A 381 -14.04 8.66 -30.75
C ILE A 381 -13.69 7.98 -32.07
N TYR A 382 -13.71 6.64 -32.14
CA TYR A 382 -13.43 5.90 -33.37
C TYR A 382 -14.41 6.29 -34.47
N ARG A 383 -15.72 6.25 -34.17
CA ARG A 383 -16.77 6.70 -35.08
C ARG A 383 -16.56 8.15 -35.52
N THR A 384 -16.23 9.02 -34.56
CA THR A 384 -16.01 10.45 -34.83
C THR A 384 -14.86 10.63 -35.84
N MET A 385 -13.78 9.87 -35.69
CA MET A 385 -12.63 9.94 -36.58
C MET A 385 -12.90 9.32 -37.96
N LEU A 386 -13.64 8.23 -38.04
CA LEU A 386 -14.06 7.63 -39.32
C LEU A 386 -14.95 8.59 -40.12
N TRP A 387 -15.92 9.22 -39.45
CA TRP A 387 -16.75 10.25 -40.09
C TRP A 387 -15.94 11.44 -40.58
N MET A 388 -14.90 11.85 -39.84
CA MET A 388 -13.97 12.89 -40.28
C MET A 388 -13.13 12.49 -41.49
N GLU A 389 -12.68 11.24 -41.59
CA GLU A 389 -11.98 10.75 -42.79
C GLU A 389 -12.90 10.83 -44.01
N GLN A 390 -14.16 10.43 -43.87
CA GLN A 390 -15.14 10.53 -44.95
C GLN A 390 -15.39 11.98 -45.39
N LEU A 391 -15.55 12.90 -44.43
CA LEU A 391 -15.70 14.33 -44.74
C LEU A 391 -14.47 14.93 -45.42
N ARG A 392 -13.28 14.56 -44.96
CA ARG A 392 -12.01 15.02 -45.54
C ARG A 392 -11.88 14.60 -47.01
N ALA A 393 -12.28 13.36 -47.32
CA ALA A 393 -12.32 12.87 -48.69
C ALA A 393 -13.36 13.60 -49.56
N ALA A 394 -14.48 14.04 -48.99
CA ALA A 394 -15.60 14.65 -49.72
C ALA A 394 -15.53 16.18 -49.87
N ALA A 395 -14.78 16.90 -49.02
CA ALA A 395 -14.82 18.38 -48.99
C ALA A 395 -13.44 19.03 -48.70
N PRO A 396 -12.48 18.99 -49.66
CA PRO A 396 -11.12 19.52 -49.46
C PRO A 396 -11.05 21.05 -49.23
N LEU A 397 -12.10 21.79 -49.59
CA LEU A 397 -12.18 23.26 -49.42
C LEU A 397 -12.58 23.72 -48.00
N ALA A 398 -12.88 22.80 -47.08
CA ALA A 398 -13.29 23.12 -45.70
C ALA A 398 -12.24 23.94 -44.91
N SER A 399 -10.96 23.88 -45.31
CA SER A 399 -9.86 24.66 -44.74
C SER A 399 -10.01 26.17 -44.96
N ALA A 400 -10.67 26.60 -46.05
CA ALA A 400 -10.86 28.02 -46.37
C ALA A 400 -11.84 28.73 -45.40
N ALA A 401 -12.72 27.99 -44.73
CA ALA A 401 -13.66 28.53 -43.75
C ALA A 401 -13.07 28.64 -42.33
N LEU A 402 -11.89 28.06 -42.08
CA LEU A 402 -11.24 28.01 -40.78
C LEU A 402 -10.93 29.40 -40.17
N PRO A 403 -10.45 30.41 -40.94
CA PRO A 403 -10.19 31.77 -40.43
C PRO A 403 -11.45 32.51 -39.98
N PHE A 404 -12.61 32.18 -40.56
CA PHE A 404 -13.89 32.85 -40.30
C PHE A 404 -14.66 32.21 -39.14
N MET A 405 -14.24 31.04 -38.66
CA MET A 405 -14.92 30.29 -37.60
C MET A 405 -14.47 30.73 -36.19
N ARG A 406 -15.32 31.52 -35.51
CA ARG A 406 -15.02 32.06 -34.17
C ARG A 406 -15.38 31.13 -33.00
N HIS A 407 -16.27 30.16 -33.19
CA HIS A 407 -16.69 29.26 -32.10
C HIS A 407 -15.62 28.17 -31.83
N PRO A 408 -15.06 28.04 -30.62
CA PRO A 408 -13.91 27.18 -30.35
C PRO A 408 -14.11 25.70 -30.70
N LYS A 409 -15.28 25.14 -30.37
CA LYS A 409 -15.59 23.74 -30.72
C LYS A 409 -15.72 23.56 -32.23
N ALA A 410 -16.44 24.45 -32.90
CA ALA A 410 -16.63 24.36 -34.36
C ALA A 410 -15.29 24.48 -35.10
N ARG A 411 -14.42 25.40 -34.66
CA ARG A 411 -13.06 25.56 -35.18
C ARG A 411 -12.21 24.30 -34.95
N LYS A 412 -12.30 23.65 -33.79
CA LYS A 412 -11.62 22.37 -33.50
C LYS A 412 -12.05 21.27 -34.47
N TYR A 413 -13.37 21.03 -34.61
CA TYR A 413 -13.90 19.99 -35.49
C TYR A 413 -13.57 20.27 -36.97
N LEU A 414 -13.64 21.52 -37.40
CA LEU A 414 -13.26 21.93 -38.75
C LEU A 414 -11.76 21.73 -39.01
N ARG A 415 -10.89 22.07 -38.05
CA ARG A 415 -9.45 21.79 -38.13
C ARG A 415 -9.18 20.29 -38.24
N TRP A 416 -9.83 19.47 -37.42
CA TRP A 416 -9.68 18.02 -37.47
C TRP A 416 -10.12 17.42 -38.80
N ALA A 417 -11.20 17.94 -39.40
CA ALA A 417 -11.66 17.50 -40.73
C ALA A 417 -10.65 17.81 -41.86
N THR A 418 -9.70 18.73 -41.64
CA THR A 418 -8.66 19.08 -42.63
C THR A 418 -7.35 18.31 -42.47
N LEU A 419 -7.12 17.65 -41.33
CA LEU A 419 -5.87 16.95 -41.01
C LEU A 419 -5.97 15.45 -41.29
N PRO A 420 -4.87 14.79 -41.69
CA PRO A 420 -4.78 13.33 -41.70
C PRO A 420 -5.12 12.67 -40.36
N LEU A 421 -5.62 11.44 -40.43
CA LEU A 421 -5.98 10.65 -39.25
C LEU A 421 -4.83 10.61 -38.24
N GLU A 422 -3.61 10.38 -38.70
CA GLU A 422 -2.40 10.23 -37.88
C GLU A 422 -2.03 11.53 -37.14
N GLN A 423 -2.41 12.68 -37.70
CA GLN A 423 -2.11 13.99 -37.12
C GLN A 423 -3.17 14.47 -36.12
N ARG A 424 -4.39 13.92 -36.19
CA ARG A 424 -5.51 14.31 -35.31
C ARG A 424 -5.85 13.29 -34.24
N TYR A 425 -5.67 12.00 -34.51
CA TYR A 425 -5.96 10.94 -33.55
C TYR A 425 -4.74 10.70 -32.66
N ARG A 426 -4.91 10.90 -31.36
CA ARG A 426 -3.84 10.83 -30.36
C ARG A 426 -4.18 9.87 -29.21
N GLY A 427 -5.09 8.93 -29.47
CA GLY A 427 -5.67 8.03 -28.49
C GLY A 427 -6.99 8.51 -27.91
N VAL A 428 -7.61 7.66 -27.08
CA VAL A 428 -8.93 7.90 -26.45
C VAL A 428 -8.89 9.01 -25.40
N SER A 429 -7.73 9.20 -24.76
CA SER A 429 -7.52 10.14 -23.66
C SER A 429 -6.73 11.38 -24.12
N VAL A 430 -7.31 12.58 -23.98
CA VAL A 430 -6.59 13.86 -24.15
C VAL A 430 -7.08 14.84 -23.09
N ALA A 431 -6.19 15.34 -22.22
CA ALA A 431 -6.54 16.35 -21.20
C ALA A 431 -6.60 17.76 -21.79
N PHE A 432 -5.46 18.23 -22.30
CA PHE A 432 -5.33 19.61 -22.76
C PHE A 432 -5.44 19.66 -24.29
N SER A 433 -6.26 20.55 -24.83
CA SER A 433 -6.11 20.88 -26.25
C SER A 433 -4.76 21.58 -26.50
N ASP A 434 -4.23 21.50 -27.73
CA ASP A 434 -3.00 22.21 -28.10
C ASP A 434 -3.06 23.70 -27.74
N ASP A 435 -4.22 24.35 -27.92
CA ASP A 435 -4.45 25.76 -27.59
C ASP A 435 -4.46 26.02 -26.07
N GLU A 436 -4.89 25.06 -25.26
CA GLU A 436 -4.92 25.17 -23.79
C GLU A 436 -3.55 24.89 -23.20
N LYS A 437 -2.90 23.83 -23.66
CA LYS A 437 -1.52 23.51 -23.28
C LYS A 437 -0.59 24.67 -23.69
N ALA A 438 -0.75 25.23 -24.89
CA ALA A 438 -0.03 26.43 -25.34
C ALA A 438 -0.18 27.62 -24.39
N ARG A 439 -1.42 27.89 -23.96
CA ARG A 439 -1.72 28.97 -23.01
C ARG A 439 -1.18 28.70 -21.61
N LEU A 440 -1.10 27.44 -21.22
CA LEU A 440 -0.56 27.01 -19.93
C LEU A 440 0.98 27.10 -19.91
N ILE A 441 1.66 26.67 -20.98
CA ILE A 441 3.14 26.60 -21.02
C ILE A 441 3.80 27.81 -21.69
N GLY A 442 3.03 28.73 -22.27
CA GLY A 442 3.56 29.91 -22.97
C GLY A 442 4.27 29.61 -24.30
N ARG A 443 4.03 28.46 -24.93
CA ARG A 443 4.62 28.06 -26.23
C ARG A 443 3.57 28.12 -27.35
N PRO A 444 3.96 28.34 -28.63
CA PRO A 444 3.01 28.31 -29.75
C PRO A 444 2.34 26.94 -29.91
N ALA A 445 1.02 26.89 -30.05
CA ALA A 445 0.20 25.66 -30.12
C ALA A 445 0.72 24.58 -31.09
N ALA A 446 1.34 24.98 -32.20
CA ALA A 446 1.93 24.07 -33.17
C ALA A 446 3.08 23.20 -32.61
N ARG A 447 3.79 23.67 -31.57
CA ARG A 447 4.98 23.02 -30.98
C ARG A 447 4.67 22.28 -29.67
N VAL A 448 3.43 22.29 -29.22
CA VAL A 448 3.06 21.88 -27.86
C VAL A 448 2.77 20.39 -27.74
N SER A 449 2.47 19.73 -28.84
CA SER A 449 2.25 18.27 -28.89
C SER A 449 3.19 17.58 -29.87
N GLU A 450 4.25 18.27 -30.31
CA GLU A 450 5.22 17.77 -31.30
C GLU A 450 5.89 16.48 -30.83
N ARG A 451 6.24 16.39 -29.55
CA ARG A 451 6.82 15.19 -28.93
C ARG A 451 5.88 13.99 -29.00
N LEU A 452 4.63 14.17 -28.56
CA LEU A 452 3.62 13.12 -28.65
C LEU A 452 3.39 12.72 -30.12
N VAL A 453 3.21 13.68 -31.04
CA VAL A 453 3.01 13.39 -32.46
C VAL A 453 4.19 12.60 -33.05
N THR A 454 5.43 12.99 -32.73
CA THR A 454 6.63 12.28 -33.17
C THR A 454 6.69 10.86 -32.63
N ARG A 455 6.34 10.67 -31.35
CA ARG A 455 6.26 9.35 -30.73
C ARG A 455 5.21 8.46 -31.41
N LEU A 456 4.03 9.01 -31.68
CA LEU A 456 2.95 8.28 -32.35
C LEU A 456 3.28 7.98 -33.83
N ALA A 457 4.05 8.83 -34.50
CA ALA A 457 4.36 8.67 -35.93
C ALA A 457 5.05 7.33 -36.25
N GLN A 458 5.94 6.86 -35.37
CA GLN A 458 6.59 5.56 -35.51
C GLN A 458 5.57 4.41 -35.46
N GLU A 459 4.63 4.47 -34.52
CA GLU A 459 3.59 3.45 -34.39
C GLU A 459 2.60 3.51 -35.56
N TRP A 460 2.25 4.71 -36.03
CA TRP A 460 1.41 4.89 -37.21
C TRP A 460 2.03 4.32 -38.49
N ALA A 461 3.34 4.47 -38.68
CA ALA A 461 4.05 3.93 -39.84
C ALA A 461 3.93 2.40 -39.91
N GLU A 462 3.96 1.71 -38.76
CA GLU A 462 3.80 0.25 -38.70
C GLU A 462 2.36 -0.24 -38.93
N THR A 463 1.40 0.67 -39.10
CA THR A 463 -0.01 0.35 -39.41
C THR A 463 -0.40 0.74 -40.83
N GLU A 464 0.56 1.16 -41.64
CA GLU A 464 0.32 1.52 -43.04
C GLU A 464 -0.29 0.34 -43.81
N GLY A 465 -1.26 0.63 -44.69
CA GLY A 465 -2.02 -0.39 -45.43
C GLY A 465 -3.27 -0.93 -44.71
N LEU A 466 -3.40 -0.74 -43.40
CA LEU A 466 -4.59 -1.19 -42.68
C LEU A 466 -5.79 -0.21 -42.83
N PRO A 467 -7.04 -0.70 -42.70
CA PRO A 467 -8.22 0.17 -42.67
C PRO A 467 -8.14 1.22 -41.53
N PRO A 468 -8.69 2.43 -41.71
CA PRO A 468 -8.61 3.51 -40.71
C PRO A 468 -9.03 3.12 -39.29
N LEU A 469 -10.03 2.24 -39.15
CA LEU A 469 -10.48 1.74 -37.85
C LEU A 469 -9.39 0.90 -37.17
N GLU A 470 -8.84 -0.09 -37.88
CA GLU A 470 -7.81 -0.99 -37.36
C GLU A 470 -6.55 -0.23 -36.97
N ARG A 471 -6.17 0.80 -37.73
CA ARG A 471 -5.01 1.63 -37.38
C ARG A 471 -5.20 2.34 -36.03
N MET A 472 -6.41 2.83 -35.73
CA MET A 472 -6.70 3.43 -34.42
C MET A 472 -6.71 2.40 -33.29
N LEU A 473 -7.35 1.24 -33.50
CA LEU A 473 -7.40 0.16 -32.50
C LEU A 473 -5.99 -0.35 -32.18
N GLU A 474 -5.16 -0.53 -33.20
CA GLU A 474 -3.77 -0.97 -33.06
C GLU A 474 -2.91 0.04 -32.30
N LEU A 475 -3.08 1.34 -32.57
CA LEU A 475 -2.39 2.40 -31.84
C LEU A 475 -2.76 2.39 -30.35
N ASP A 476 -4.06 2.35 -30.03
CA ASP A 476 -4.53 2.32 -28.65
C ASP A 476 -4.02 1.08 -27.91
N ARG A 477 -4.06 -0.08 -28.57
CA ARG A 477 -3.62 -1.35 -28.03
C ARG A 477 -2.13 -1.37 -27.67
N ARG A 478 -1.30 -0.61 -28.40
CA ARG A 478 0.15 -0.53 -28.18
C ARG A 478 0.58 0.55 -27.19
N ILE A 479 -0.20 1.62 -27.06
CA ILE A 479 0.22 2.81 -26.31
C ILE A 479 -0.73 3.10 -25.15
N TRP A 480 -2.00 3.35 -25.43
CA TRP A 480 -2.94 3.82 -24.42
C TRP A 480 -3.39 2.71 -23.46
N LEU A 481 -3.76 1.55 -24.00
CA LEU A 481 -4.17 0.38 -23.23
C LEU A 481 -3.12 -0.06 -22.18
N PRO A 482 -1.83 -0.28 -22.52
CA PRO A 482 -0.83 -0.74 -21.55
C PRO A 482 -0.44 0.31 -20.51
N ASP A 483 -0.40 1.60 -20.86
CA ASP A 483 0.18 2.65 -20.02
C ASP A 483 -0.87 3.55 -19.32
N ASP A 484 -2.17 3.32 -19.56
CA ASP A 484 -3.27 3.97 -18.84
C ASP A 484 -4.19 2.91 -18.19
N LEU A 485 -4.97 2.18 -19.00
CA LEU A 485 -6.01 1.27 -18.49
C LEU A 485 -5.46 0.08 -17.72
N LEU A 486 -4.59 -0.73 -18.35
CA LEU A 486 -4.04 -1.93 -17.73
C LEU A 486 -3.09 -1.59 -16.58
N PHE A 487 -2.41 -0.46 -16.70
CA PHE A 487 -1.58 0.06 -15.65
C PHE A 487 -2.38 0.41 -14.39
N LYS A 488 -3.44 1.21 -14.55
CA LYS A 488 -4.40 1.51 -13.47
C LYS A 488 -4.95 0.22 -12.87
N ALA A 489 -5.41 -0.69 -13.71
CA ALA A 489 -6.02 -1.93 -13.30
C ALA A 489 -5.10 -2.74 -12.40
N ASP A 490 -3.87 -3.00 -12.85
CA ASP A 490 -2.89 -3.74 -12.07
C ASP A 490 -2.51 -3.00 -10.77
N LYS A 491 -2.15 -1.71 -10.83
CA LYS A 491 -1.70 -0.96 -9.65
C LYS A 491 -2.79 -0.86 -8.57
N MET A 492 -4.03 -0.59 -8.96
CA MET A 492 -5.12 -0.36 -8.00
C MET A 492 -5.66 -1.64 -7.40
N THR A 493 -5.75 -2.75 -8.16
CA THR A 493 -6.16 -4.01 -7.54
C THR A 493 -5.04 -4.59 -6.68
N MET A 494 -3.78 -4.44 -7.11
CA MET A 494 -2.64 -4.93 -6.33
C MET A 494 -2.33 -4.11 -5.09
N ALA A 495 -2.76 -2.84 -5.01
CA ALA A 495 -2.78 -2.08 -3.77
C ALA A 495 -3.60 -2.76 -2.65
N THR A 496 -4.47 -3.70 -3.01
CA THR A 496 -5.27 -4.53 -2.08
C THR A 496 -4.93 -6.01 -2.18
N SER A 497 -3.78 -6.36 -2.77
CA SER A 497 -3.34 -7.75 -2.97
C SER A 497 -4.40 -8.60 -3.71
N GLN A 498 -5.06 -8.02 -4.72
CA GLN A 498 -6.09 -8.70 -5.52
C GLN A 498 -5.68 -8.79 -6.99
N GLU A 499 -5.77 -9.99 -7.55
CA GLU A 499 -5.43 -10.23 -8.94
C GLU A 499 -6.61 -9.96 -9.88
N LEU A 500 -6.41 -9.09 -10.87
CA LEU A 500 -7.37 -8.84 -11.95
C LEU A 500 -6.99 -9.61 -13.22
N ARG A 501 -7.97 -10.27 -13.83
CA ARG A 501 -7.85 -10.99 -15.10
C ARG A 501 -8.81 -10.42 -16.15
N VAL A 502 -8.32 -10.27 -17.37
CA VAL A 502 -9.03 -9.58 -18.47
C VAL A 502 -9.18 -10.51 -19.70
N PRO A 503 -10.31 -11.25 -19.82
CA PRO A 503 -10.53 -12.23 -20.89
C PRO A 503 -10.52 -11.66 -22.31
N PHE A 504 -11.09 -10.46 -22.52
CA PHE A 504 -11.10 -9.81 -23.84
C PHE A 504 -9.70 -9.58 -24.42
N LEU A 505 -8.67 -9.56 -23.57
CA LEU A 505 -7.28 -9.36 -23.95
C LEU A 505 -6.50 -10.67 -24.12
N ASP A 506 -7.18 -11.75 -24.48
CA ASP A 506 -6.53 -12.94 -25.01
C ASP A 506 -5.99 -12.65 -26.41
N HIS A 507 -4.69 -12.88 -26.64
CA HIS A 507 -4.06 -12.56 -27.91
C HIS A 507 -4.69 -13.30 -29.09
N ARG A 508 -5.20 -14.53 -28.88
CA ARG A 508 -5.88 -15.33 -29.92
C ARG A 508 -7.23 -14.72 -30.30
N LEU A 509 -7.92 -14.11 -29.34
CA LEU A 509 -9.15 -13.37 -29.60
C LEU A 509 -8.86 -12.07 -30.34
N ILE A 510 -7.78 -11.37 -29.98
CA ILE A 510 -7.35 -10.13 -30.64
C ILE A 510 -6.95 -10.38 -32.10
N GLU A 511 -6.11 -11.38 -32.35
CA GLU A 511 -5.64 -11.72 -33.70
C GLU A 511 -6.81 -12.16 -34.60
N TRP A 512 -7.76 -12.93 -34.06
CA TRP A 512 -9.00 -13.24 -34.78
C TRP A 512 -9.84 -11.99 -35.03
N ALA A 513 -10.01 -11.13 -34.01
CA ALA A 513 -10.79 -9.91 -34.16
C ALA A 513 -10.17 -8.94 -35.16
N ALA A 514 -8.85 -8.93 -35.34
CA ALA A 514 -8.16 -8.13 -36.34
C ALA A 514 -8.57 -8.45 -37.79
N GLY A 515 -9.04 -9.68 -38.05
CA GLY A 515 -9.56 -10.11 -39.36
C GLY A 515 -11.05 -9.83 -39.60
N LEU A 516 -11.76 -9.27 -38.64
CA LEU A 516 -13.19 -9.01 -38.76
C LEU A 516 -13.50 -7.80 -39.64
N PRO A 517 -14.60 -7.83 -40.42
CA PRO A 517 -15.11 -6.65 -41.10
C PRO A 517 -15.32 -5.45 -40.16
N ALA A 518 -14.99 -4.25 -40.62
CA ALA A 518 -15.14 -3.04 -39.81
C ALA A 518 -16.60 -2.78 -39.39
N ASP A 519 -17.58 -3.16 -40.21
CA ASP A 519 -19.01 -2.93 -39.97
C ASP A 519 -19.58 -3.84 -38.87
N VAL A 520 -18.98 -5.01 -38.63
CA VAL A 520 -19.38 -5.88 -37.51
C VAL A 520 -18.79 -5.40 -36.18
N LYS A 521 -17.68 -4.65 -36.18
CA LYS A 521 -17.19 -3.95 -34.99
C LYS A 521 -17.99 -2.69 -34.71
N LEU A 522 -18.21 -1.87 -35.75
CA LEU A 522 -18.87 -0.56 -35.66
C LEU A 522 -19.92 -0.39 -36.76
N ARG A 523 -21.19 -0.55 -36.42
CA ARG A 523 -22.32 -0.39 -37.35
C ARG A 523 -23.03 0.93 -37.15
N GLY A 524 -22.90 1.82 -38.13
CA GLY A 524 -23.50 3.15 -38.11
C GLY A 524 -23.05 3.96 -36.89
N ARG A 525 -23.94 4.13 -35.90
CA ARG A 525 -23.62 4.84 -34.65
C ARG A 525 -23.27 3.94 -33.48
N THR A 526 -23.29 2.63 -33.65
CA THR A 526 -23.20 1.63 -32.57
C THR A 526 -21.89 0.86 -32.67
N GLY A 527 -21.00 1.06 -31.68
CA GLY A 527 -19.79 0.24 -31.49
C GLY A 527 -20.09 -1.06 -30.75
N LYS A 528 -19.12 -1.98 -30.76
CA LYS A 528 -19.24 -3.35 -30.22
C LYS A 528 -20.45 -4.09 -30.77
N TRP A 529 -20.75 -3.88 -32.06
CA TRP A 529 -21.98 -4.39 -32.66
C TRP A 529 -22.03 -5.92 -32.57
N LEU A 530 -20.96 -6.61 -32.94
CA LEU A 530 -20.87 -8.06 -32.88
C LEU A 530 -21.05 -8.61 -31.46
N LEU A 531 -20.44 -7.99 -30.44
CA LEU A 531 -20.61 -8.41 -29.04
C LEU A 531 -22.05 -8.27 -28.57
N ARG A 532 -22.76 -7.22 -29.03
CA ARG A 532 -24.18 -7.05 -28.73
C ARG A 532 -25.02 -8.16 -29.34
N GLN A 533 -24.69 -8.62 -30.56
CA GLN A 533 -25.37 -9.76 -31.18
C GLN A 533 -25.11 -11.04 -30.40
N ALA A 534 -23.84 -11.31 -30.10
CA ALA A 534 -23.41 -12.50 -29.38
C ALA A 534 -24.06 -12.62 -27.99
N ALA A 535 -24.28 -11.49 -27.32
CA ALA A 535 -24.80 -11.45 -25.96
C ALA A 535 -26.34 -11.39 -25.85
N ARG A 536 -27.09 -11.30 -26.96
CA ARG A 536 -28.55 -11.08 -26.92
C ARG A 536 -29.30 -12.18 -26.16
N ASP A 537 -28.90 -13.42 -26.35
CA ASP A 537 -29.57 -14.58 -25.76
C ASP A 537 -29.11 -14.86 -24.32
N TRP A 538 -28.08 -14.16 -23.86
CA TRP A 538 -27.42 -14.40 -22.58
C TRP A 538 -27.67 -13.29 -21.55
N LEU A 539 -27.99 -12.08 -22.00
CA LEU A 539 -28.11 -10.89 -21.17
C LEU A 539 -29.46 -10.21 -21.31
N PRO A 540 -29.95 -9.52 -20.27
CA PRO A 540 -31.12 -8.65 -20.39
C PRO A 540 -30.97 -7.65 -21.54
N ALA A 541 -32.07 -7.38 -22.26
CA ALA A 541 -32.09 -6.48 -23.42
C ALA A 541 -31.53 -5.07 -23.14
N GLU A 542 -31.64 -4.60 -21.89
CA GLU A 542 -31.06 -3.33 -21.46
C GLU A 542 -29.51 -3.27 -21.54
N CYS A 543 -28.82 -4.41 -21.46
CA CYS A 543 -27.35 -4.48 -21.58
C CYS A 543 -26.89 -4.38 -23.05
N THR A 544 -27.68 -4.96 -23.96
CA THR A 544 -27.36 -5.03 -25.39
C THR A 544 -27.86 -3.79 -26.15
N ALA A 545 -28.74 -2.99 -25.53
CA ALA A 545 -29.26 -1.74 -26.09
C ALA A 545 -28.15 -0.70 -26.41
N PRO A 546 -28.27 0.06 -27.52
CA PRO A 546 -27.31 1.10 -27.88
C PRO A 546 -27.27 2.24 -26.84
N GLY A 547 -26.07 2.69 -26.49
CA GLY A 547 -25.86 3.76 -25.52
C GLY A 547 -24.91 3.30 -24.41
N LYS A 548 -23.64 3.70 -24.51
CA LYS A 548 -22.67 3.44 -23.45
C LYS A 548 -22.94 4.45 -22.33
N ARG A 549 -23.38 3.97 -21.17
CA ARG A 549 -23.12 4.67 -19.90
C ARG A 549 -21.69 4.31 -19.53
N GLY A 550 -20.85 5.34 -19.47
CA GLY A 550 -19.46 5.16 -19.09
C GLY A 550 -19.34 5.25 -17.58
N PHE A 551 -18.39 4.52 -17.03
CA PHE A 551 -17.95 4.57 -15.65
C PHE A 551 -17.43 5.98 -15.29
N THR A 552 -18.35 6.91 -15.04
CA THR A 552 -18.04 8.35 -14.93
C THR A 552 -17.92 8.73 -13.47
N VAL A 553 -16.71 9.06 -13.04
CA VAL A 553 -16.45 9.57 -11.70
C VAL A 553 -16.97 11.01 -11.59
N PRO A 554 -17.73 11.39 -10.56
CA PRO A 554 -18.33 12.72 -10.40
C PRO A 554 -17.33 13.83 -10.02
N VAL A 555 -16.11 13.78 -10.56
CA VAL A 555 -15.01 14.71 -10.26
C VAL A 555 -15.40 16.16 -10.52
N SER A 556 -16.13 16.45 -11.62
CA SER A 556 -16.57 17.82 -11.91
C SER A 556 -17.43 18.40 -10.79
N ASN A 557 -18.31 17.60 -10.19
CA ASN A 557 -19.20 18.07 -9.14
C ASN A 557 -18.42 18.21 -7.83
N TRP A 558 -17.59 17.22 -7.51
CA TRP A 558 -16.72 17.26 -6.34
C TRP A 558 -15.78 18.45 -6.36
N PHE A 559 -15.09 18.74 -7.46
CA PHE A 559 -14.15 19.86 -7.58
C PHE A 559 -14.83 21.23 -7.54
N ARG A 560 -16.10 21.35 -7.95
CA ARG A 560 -16.85 22.61 -7.83
C ARG A 560 -17.37 22.86 -6.42
N ARG A 561 -17.73 21.79 -5.69
CA ARG A 561 -18.48 21.92 -4.42
C ARG A 561 -17.68 21.51 -3.20
N ARG A 562 -17.27 20.24 -3.12
CA ARG A 562 -16.72 19.64 -1.88
C ARG A 562 -15.19 19.74 -1.80
N LEU A 563 -14.51 19.68 -2.94
CA LEU A 563 -13.05 19.59 -3.04
C LEU A 563 -12.39 20.83 -3.65
N HIS A 564 -13.13 21.92 -3.88
CA HIS A 564 -12.57 23.16 -4.44
C HIS A 564 -11.44 23.71 -3.57
N GLY A 565 -11.68 23.84 -2.26
CA GLY A 565 -10.71 24.36 -1.30
C GLY A 565 -9.39 23.58 -1.32
N PRO A 566 -9.40 22.26 -1.03
CA PRO A 566 -8.19 21.43 -1.07
C PRO A 566 -7.45 21.47 -2.41
N LEU A 567 -8.18 21.40 -3.53
CA LEU A 567 -7.60 21.48 -4.88
C LEU A 567 -6.91 22.83 -5.10
N ARG A 568 -7.59 23.93 -4.76
CA ARG A 568 -7.06 25.30 -4.87
C ARG A 568 -5.81 25.47 -4.03
N ASP A 569 -5.85 25.01 -2.78
CA ASP A 569 -4.75 25.17 -1.83
C ASP A 569 -3.51 24.39 -2.29
N ALA A 570 -3.70 23.17 -2.83
CA ALA A 570 -2.62 22.38 -3.40
C ALA A 570 -1.97 23.06 -4.63
N LEU A 571 -2.78 23.56 -5.57
CA LEU A 571 -2.29 24.14 -6.83
C LEU A 571 -1.75 25.58 -6.69
N LEU A 572 -2.13 26.30 -5.62
CA LEU A 572 -1.68 27.67 -5.37
C LEU A 572 -0.64 27.78 -4.25
N ALA A 573 -0.21 26.66 -3.67
CA ALA A 573 0.85 26.61 -2.67
C ALA A 573 2.13 27.30 -3.16
N SER A 574 2.93 27.83 -2.23
CA SER A 574 4.21 28.47 -2.55
C SER A 574 5.21 27.52 -3.23
N ASP A 575 5.12 26.23 -2.92
CA ASP A 575 5.96 25.16 -3.45
C ASP A 575 5.33 24.36 -4.61
N SER A 576 4.24 24.86 -5.20
CA SER A 576 3.56 24.18 -6.31
C SER A 576 4.41 24.15 -7.59
N LEU A 577 4.57 22.95 -8.16
CA LEU A 577 5.18 22.73 -9.46
C LEU A 577 4.36 23.37 -10.59
N ALA A 578 3.05 23.19 -10.58
CA ALA A 578 2.14 23.78 -11.55
C ALA A 578 2.23 25.31 -11.53
N ARG A 579 2.25 25.93 -10.34
CA ARG A 579 2.38 27.37 -10.18
C ARG A 579 3.74 27.88 -10.66
N SER A 580 4.83 27.18 -10.33
CA SER A 580 6.19 27.57 -10.73
C SER A 580 6.45 27.36 -12.23
N ARG A 581 5.92 26.29 -12.83
CA ARG A 581 6.13 25.96 -14.26
C ARG A 581 5.19 26.71 -15.21
N PHE A 582 3.94 26.95 -14.80
CA PHE A 582 2.90 27.51 -15.69
C PHE A 582 2.46 28.93 -15.31
N GLY A 583 2.86 29.40 -14.12
CA GLY A 583 2.53 30.73 -13.62
C GLY A 583 1.17 30.80 -12.91
N ASP A 584 1.13 31.62 -11.86
CA ASP A 584 -0.02 31.80 -10.97
C ASP A 584 -1.32 32.19 -11.70
N LYS A 585 -1.23 33.11 -12.68
CA LYS A 585 -2.38 33.59 -13.46
C LYS A 585 -3.04 32.47 -14.27
N ALA A 586 -2.25 31.56 -14.85
CA ALA A 586 -2.78 30.46 -15.66
C ALA A 586 -3.51 29.42 -14.79
N VAL A 587 -2.91 29.06 -13.65
CA VAL A 587 -3.49 28.10 -12.71
C VAL A 587 -4.79 28.65 -12.09
N ARG A 588 -4.81 29.92 -11.64
CA ARG A 588 -6.04 30.56 -11.13
C ARG A 588 -7.16 30.58 -12.15
N ARG A 589 -6.85 30.85 -13.41
CA ARG A 589 -7.84 30.84 -14.48
C ARG A 589 -8.51 29.47 -14.65
N LEU A 590 -7.74 28.37 -14.58
CA LEU A 590 -8.31 27.02 -14.66
C LEU A 590 -9.28 26.75 -13.50
N LEU A 591 -8.88 27.12 -12.27
CA LEU A 591 -9.73 27.00 -11.08
C LEU A 591 -11.02 27.84 -11.21
N ASP A 592 -10.90 29.10 -11.63
CA ASP A 592 -12.03 30.02 -11.77
C ASP A 592 -12.98 29.62 -12.90
N ASP A 593 -12.45 29.24 -14.08
CA ASP A 593 -13.25 28.79 -15.22
C ASP A 593 -14.07 27.54 -14.84
N HIS A 594 -13.51 26.64 -14.01
CA HIS A 594 -14.20 25.45 -13.50
C HIS A 594 -15.28 25.77 -12.46
N GLN A 595 -14.90 26.56 -11.45
CA GLN A 595 -15.76 26.89 -10.32
C GLN A 595 -16.99 27.66 -10.76
N ARG A 596 -16.83 28.62 -11.69
CA ARG A 596 -17.94 29.43 -12.25
C ARG A 596 -18.77 28.68 -13.29
N GLY A 597 -18.43 27.44 -13.62
CA GLY A 597 -19.13 26.65 -14.64
C GLY A 597 -18.94 27.16 -16.09
N LYS A 598 -18.02 28.09 -16.32
CA LYS A 598 -17.73 28.64 -17.65
C LYS A 598 -17.14 27.59 -18.59
N SER A 599 -16.34 26.67 -18.06
CA SER A 599 -15.87 25.48 -18.77
C SER A 599 -15.62 24.34 -17.77
N ASP A 600 -15.93 23.10 -18.13
CA ASP A 600 -15.49 21.95 -17.34
C ASP A 600 -13.97 21.78 -17.54
N ARG A 601 -13.22 21.75 -16.43
CA ARG A 601 -11.75 21.71 -16.36
C ARG A 601 -11.27 20.57 -15.46
N LYS A 602 -12.15 19.60 -15.18
CA LYS A 602 -11.88 18.52 -14.22
C LYS A 602 -10.62 17.74 -14.59
N GLU A 603 -10.38 17.51 -15.88
CA GLU A 603 -9.26 16.71 -16.37
C GLU A 603 -7.93 17.44 -16.15
N GLU A 604 -7.88 18.72 -16.53
CA GLU A 604 -6.69 19.56 -16.33
C GLU A 604 -6.37 19.74 -14.86
N LEU A 605 -7.39 20.04 -14.05
CA LEU A 605 -7.22 20.25 -12.61
C LEU A 605 -6.81 18.97 -11.89
N TYR A 606 -7.40 17.82 -12.27
CA TYR A 606 -7.02 16.54 -11.68
C TYR A 606 -5.59 16.15 -12.05
N ALA A 607 -5.20 16.33 -13.32
CA ALA A 607 -3.84 16.06 -13.76
C ALA A 607 -2.81 16.89 -12.99
N LEU A 608 -3.06 18.19 -12.84
CA LEU A 608 -2.16 19.05 -12.06
C LEU A 608 -2.13 18.65 -10.58
N TRP A 609 -3.26 18.27 -9.98
CA TRP A 609 -3.29 17.88 -8.57
C TRP A 609 -2.53 16.57 -8.31
N VAL A 610 -2.74 15.55 -9.16
CA VAL A 610 -2.00 14.28 -9.07
C VAL A 610 -0.50 14.51 -9.26
N LEU A 611 -0.11 15.37 -10.20
CA LEU A 611 1.29 15.75 -10.42
C LEU A 611 1.92 16.38 -9.16
N GLU A 612 1.22 17.30 -8.48
CA GLU A 612 1.71 17.91 -7.23
C GLU A 612 1.90 16.88 -6.13
N LEU A 613 0.90 16.02 -5.93
CA LEU A 613 0.94 14.99 -4.90
C LEU A 613 2.07 14.00 -5.16
N TRP A 614 2.24 13.57 -6.41
CA TRP A 614 3.32 12.68 -6.81
C TRP A 614 4.70 13.31 -6.57
N ARG A 615 4.92 14.55 -7.02
CA ARG A 615 6.20 15.26 -6.82
C ARG A 615 6.54 15.35 -5.34
N LYS A 616 5.55 15.68 -4.50
CA LYS A 616 5.73 15.78 -3.05
C LYS A 616 6.02 14.42 -2.42
N ARG A 617 5.30 13.36 -2.84
CA ARG A 617 5.44 12.01 -2.29
C ARG A 617 6.81 11.38 -2.57
N PHE A 618 7.37 11.63 -3.75
CA PHE A 618 8.66 11.05 -4.18
C PHE A 618 9.83 12.05 -4.15
N GLU A 619 9.62 13.25 -3.62
CA GLU A 619 10.62 14.31 -3.48
C GLU A 619 11.33 14.69 -4.81
N VAL A 620 10.60 14.62 -5.91
CA VAL A 620 11.15 14.78 -7.26
C VAL A 620 11.67 16.20 -7.49
N GLY A 621 12.91 16.30 -7.99
CA GLY A 621 13.54 17.58 -8.33
C GLY A 621 14.03 18.40 -7.12
N ALA A 622 13.95 17.86 -5.91
CA ALA A 622 14.81 18.35 -4.83
C ALA A 622 16.25 17.96 -5.20
N ARG A 623 17.15 18.92 -5.43
CA ARG A 623 18.55 18.66 -5.81
C ARG A 623 19.11 17.50 -4.97
N CYS A 624 19.33 16.35 -5.60
CA CYS A 624 20.19 15.32 -5.05
C CYS A 624 21.58 15.95 -4.99
N ALA A 625 22.02 16.35 -3.80
CA ALA A 625 23.44 16.35 -3.53
C ALA A 625 23.94 14.92 -3.86
N PRO A 626 25.09 14.76 -4.54
CA PRO A 626 25.62 13.44 -4.79
C PRO A 626 25.68 12.72 -3.45
N ALA A 627 25.10 11.52 -3.38
CA ALA A 627 25.40 10.62 -2.27
C ALA A 627 26.93 10.55 -2.17
N PRO A 628 27.54 10.82 -1.01
CA PRO A 628 28.98 10.84 -0.92
C PRO A 628 29.50 9.48 -1.36
N ALA A 629 30.31 9.48 -2.41
CA ALA A 629 31.07 8.33 -2.84
C ALA A 629 31.79 7.77 -1.61
N ILE A 630 31.55 6.48 -1.32
CA ILE A 630 32.34 5.73 -0.37
C ILE A 630 33.71 5.52 -1.01
N GLN A 631 34.54 6.57 -0.97
CA GLN A 631 35.97 6.35 -0.92
C GLN A 631 36.25 5.72 0.44
N THR A 632 36.81 4.52 0.39
CA THR A 632 37.38 3.74 1.48
C THR A 632 38.58 4.47 2.12
N THR A 633 38.38 5.70 2.57
CA THR A 633 39.12 6.21 3.72
C THR A 633 38.32 5.83 4.94
N LYS A 634 38.90 4.99 5.80
CA LYS A 634 38.37 4.64 7.12
C LYS A 634 37.81 5.89 7.83
N ARG A 635 36.52 6.16 7.69
CA ARG A 635 35.77 7.14 8.47
C ARG A 635 34.36 6.62 8.65
N LYS A 636 33.99 6.49 9.92
CA LYS A 636 32.73 5.94 10.45
C LYS A 636 31.51 6.52 9.74
N VAL A 637 30.63 5.62 9.33
CA VAL A 637 29.24 5.89 8.95
C VAL A 637 28.55 6.65 10.08
N GLU A 638 27.99 7.82 9.80
CA GLU A 638 26.92 8.40 10.61
C GLU A 638 25.63 8.36 9.81
N THR A 639 24.80 7.39 10.17
CA THR A 639 23.40 7.20 9.78
C THR A 639 22.56 8.42 10.13
N GLY A 640 21.34 8.50 9.59
CA GLY A 640 20.28 9.44 10.01
C GLY A 640 19.93 9.44 11.51
N MET A 641 20.66 8.69 12.34
CA MET A 641 20.74 8.81 13.81
C MET A 641 21.20 10.20 14.30
N GLY A 642 21.63 11.11 13.42
CA GLY A 642 22.25 12.39 13.77
C GLY A 642 21.33 13.57 14.11
N ALA A 643 20.05 13.57 13.72
CA ALA A 643 19.21 14.78 13.86
C ALA A 643 18.81 15.09 15.31
N LEU A 644 18.59 14.04 16.11
CA LEU A 644 18.40 14.15 17.55
C LEU A 644 19.71 14.12 18.31
N ARG A 645 20.79 13.56 17.74
CA ARG A 645 22.05 13.35 18.45
C ARG A 645 22.58 14.63 19.10
N GLY A 646 22.96 14.50 20.37
CA GLY A 646 23.47 15.60 21.17
C GLY A 646 22.40 16.61 21.60
N ARG A 647 21.11 16.32 21.39
CA ARG A 647 20.02 17.17 21.88
C ARG A 647 19.70 16.86 23.34
N ASP A 648 19.15 17.87 23.99
CA ASP A 648 18.62 17.79 25.34
C ASP A 648 17.13 17.49 25.28
N ILE A 649 16.70 16.50 26.05
CA ILE A 649 15.30 16.06 26.12
C ILE A 649 14.80 16.23 27.54
N VAL A 650 13.72 16.96 27.75
CA VAL A 650 12.98 16.98 29.01
C VAL A 650 11.82 16.01 28.87
N CYS A 651 11.92 14.84 29.51
CA CYS A 651 10.95 13.75 29.41
C CYS A 651 10.00 13.73 30.61
N PHE A 652 8.70 13.97 30.39
CA PHE A 652 7.67 13.89 31.44
C PHE A 652 7.02 12.50 31.45
N SER A 653 7.19 11.76 32.54
CA SER A 653 6.79 10.35 32.58
C SER A 653 6.48 9.86 34.01
N ASN A 654 6.19 8.57 34.17
CA ASN A 654 5.99 7.93 35.47
C ASN A 654 7.29 7.93 36.28
N ASP A 655 7.18 7.61 37.56
CA ASP A 655 8.35 7.55 38.45
C ASP A 655 9.39 6.54 37.93
N TRP A 656 10.65 6.97 37.83
CA TRP A 656 11.75 6.17 37.29
C TRP A 656 11.96 4.83 38.01
N ASP A 657 11.80 4.81 39.33
CA ASP A 657 11.99 3.61 40.17
C ASP A 657 10.77 2.64 40.12
N GLY A 658 9.89 2.80 39.13
CA GLY A 658 8.71 1.97 38.89
C GLY A 658 8.98 0.71 38.04
N ASP A 659 7.92 0.11 37.51
CA ASP A 659 8.05 -0.97 36.52
C ASP A 659 8.69 -0.46 35.21
N PRO A 660 9.50 -1.28 34.52
CA PRO A 660 10.01 -0.93 33.21
C PRO A 660 8.83 -0.83 32.22
N LEU A 661 8.53 0.40 31.81
CA LEU A 661 7.48 0.72 30.85
C LEU A 661 8.07 1.01 29.48
N SER A 662 7.24 0.98 28.43
CA SER A 662 7.61 1.29 27.04
C SER A 662 8.50 2.54 26.90
N LYS A 663 8.10 3.62 27.56
CA LYS A 663 8.86 4.88 27.63
C LYS A 663 10.27 4.78 28.23
N MET A 664 10.52 3.88 29.18
CA MET A 664 11.87 3.67 29.71
C MET A 664 12.78 3.01 28.68
N HIS A 665 12.27 2.03 27.93
CA HIS A 665 13.03 1.43 26.83
C HIS A 665 13.37 2.45 25.75
N ALA A 666 12.36 3.22 25.30
CA ALA A 666 12.56 4.26 24.31
C ALA A 666 13.60 5.30 24.76
N MET A 667 13.49 5.81 26.00
CA MET A 667 14.40 6.83 26.52
C MET A 667 15.80 6.31 26.81
N LYS A 668 15.97 5.04 27.21
CA LYS A 668 17.31 4.43 27.35
C LYS A 668 18.03 4.32 26.01
N ILE A 669 17.31 4.01 24.93
CA ILE A 669 17.90 3.97 23.59
C ILE A 669 18.25 5.39 23.13
N LEU A 670 17.33 6.35 23.31
CA LEU A 670 17.60 7.75 22.99
C LEU A 670 18.78 8.31 23.81
N SER A 671 18.94 7.94 25.07
CA SER A 671 20.03 8.46 25.93
C SER A 671 21.42 7.95 25.54
N ARG A 672 21.51 6.92 24.69
CA ARG A 672 22.80 6.49 24.09
C ARG A 672 23.46 7.62 23.30
N GLN A 673 22.68 8.59 22.82
CA GLN A 673 23.15 9.69 21.97
C GLN A 673 22.71 11.08 22.45
N ASN A 674 21.88 11.17 23.49
CA ASN A 674 21.18 12.38 23.92
C ASN A 674 21.23 12.51 25.44
N ARG A 675 21.08 13.74 25.94
CA ARG A 675 20.95 14.00 27.37
C ARG A 675 19.47 14.08 27.72
N VAL A 676 19.02 13.33 28.72
CA VAL A 676 17.61 13.26 29.11
C VAL A 676 17.44 13.72 30.55
N LEU A 677 16.65 14.76 30.76
CA LEU A 677 16.09 15.11 32.06
C LEU A 677 14.74 14.41 32.20
N TRP A 678 14.69 13.32 32.94
CA TRP A 678 13.47 12.61 33.29
C TRP A 678 12.77 13.28 34.48
N VAL A 679 11.56 13.77 34.26
CA VAL A 679 10.72 14.38 35.28
C VAL A 679 9.69 13.34 35.74
N ASN A 680 9.83 12.91 37.00
CA ASN A 680 8.88 11.99 37.62
C ASN A 680 7.49 12.62 37.70
N SER A 681 6.47 11.77 37.65
CA SER A 681 5.08 12.21 37.52
C SER A 681 4.64 12.97 38.77
N ILE A 682 3.93 14.09 38.60
CA ILE A 682 3.22 14.72 39.72
C ILE A 682 1.95 13.93 40.12
N GLY A 683 1.53 12.99 39.29
CA GLY A 683 0.38 12.10 39.51
C GLY A 683 -0.84 12.58 38.73
N ASN A 684 -1.57 11.63 38.15
CA ASN A 684 -2.81 11.88 37.39
C ASN A 684 -4.08 11.48 38.16
N ARG A 685 -3.95 10.90 39.37
CA ARG A 685 -5.07 10.45 40.21
C ARG A 685 -5.42 11.45 41.30
N ARG A 686 -6.64 11.36 41.83
CA ARG A 686 -7.01 12.08 43.07
C ARG A 686 -6.42 11.33 44.28
N PRO A 687 -5.60 11.98 45.13
CA PRO A 687 -5.14 11.35 46.37
C PRO A 687 -6.32 11.11 47.32
N THR A 688 -6.30 9.98 48.02
CA THR A 688 -7.24 9.63 49.08
C THR A 688 -6.55 9.78 50.43
N ILE A 689 -7.34 9.98 51.50
CA ILE A 689 -6.83 9.98 52.88
C ILE A 689 -6.62 8.51 53.28
N SER A 690 -5.56 7.89 52.77
CA SER A 690 -5.18 6.50 53.06
C SER A 690 -3.72 6.39 53.46
N MET A 691 -3.38 5.35 54.24
CA MET A 691 -2.00 5.08 54.66
C MET A 691 -1.05 4.89 53.46
N CYS A 692 -1.55 4.26 52.38
CA CYS A 692 -0.82 4.09 51.12
C CYS A 692 -0.47 5.44 50.46
N ASP A 693 -1.38 6.41 50.52
CA ASP A 693 -1.17 7.74 49.94
C ASP A 693 -0.21 8.58 50.78
N ALA A 694 -0.27 8.48 52.11
CA ALA A 694 0.73 9.06 53.00
C ALA A 694 2.13 8.50 52.72
N GLN A 695 2.26 7.18 52.54
CA GLN A 695 3.54 6.54 52.16
C GLN A 695 4.05 7.03 50.79
N ARG A 696 3.17 7.17 49.79
CA ARG A 696 3.54 7.72 48.47
C ARG A 696 3.98 9.17 48.56
N MET A 697 3.32 9.99 49.38
CA MET A 697 3.74 11.37 49.65
C MET A 697 5.11 11.44 50.32
N LEU A 698 5.35 10.63 51.36
CA LEU A 698 6.65 10.52 52.01
C LEU A 698 7.74 10.08 51.02
N LYS A 699 7.44 9.10 50.14
CA LYS A 699 8.36 8.66 49.08
C LYS A 699 8.68 9.79 48.11
N LYS A 700 7.70 10.61 47.73
CA LYS A 700 7.93 11.79 46.87
C LYS A 700 8.76 12.87 47.54
N VAL A 701 8.47 13.18 48.81
CA VAL A 701 9.26 14.16 49.58
C VAL A 701 10.70 13.67 49.74
N SER A 702 10.90 12.40 50.10
CA SER A 702 12.21 11.75 50.14
C SER A 702 12.93 11.80 48.79
N GLY A 703 12.24 11.47 47.70
CA GLY A 703 12.77 11.55 46.34
C GLY A 703 13.15 12.97 45.92
N ALA A 704 12.39 13.99 46.34
CA ALA A 704 12.71 15.39 46.08
C ALA A 704 13.94 15.86 46.87
N MET A 705 14.09 15.44 48.14
CA MET A 705 15.26 15.75 48.96
C MET A 705 16.55 15.14 48.40
N GLN A 706 16.46 14.07 47.60
CA GLN A 706 17.62 13.47 46.94
C GLN A 706 18.19 14.34 45.81
N GLY A 707 17.47 15.37 45.38
CA GLY A 707 17.88 16.28 44.31
C GLY A 707 17.91 15.61 42.93
N LEU A 708 18.56 16.29 41.98
CA LEU A 708 18.78 15.80 40.63
C LEU A 708 19.89 14.73 40.64
N ARG A 709 19.60 13.54 40.10
CA ARG A 709 20.58 12.43 40.07
C ARG A 709 20.60 11.72 38.73
N GLU A 710 21.79 11.38 38.25
CA GLU A 710 21.94 10.47 37.13
C GLU A 710 21.59 9.03 37.58
N ARG A 711 20.58 8.42 36.97
CA ARG A 711 20.10 7.06 37.31
C ARG A 711 20.43 6.03 36.23
N HIS A 712 20.79 6.50 35.05
CA HIS A 712 21.24 5.72 33.91
C HIS A 712 22.13 6.64 33.08
N PRO A 713 23.14 6.14 32.36
CA PRO A 713 23.99 6.97 31.50
C PRO A 713 23.16 7.94 30.65
N ASN A 714 23.45 9.23 30.83
CA ASN A 714 22.79 10.38 30.20
C ASN A 714 21.29 10.57 30.55
N ILE A 715 20.82 10.00 31.65
CA ILE A 715 19.46 10.21 32.16
C ILE A 715 19.52 10.70 33.61
N TRP A 716 19.19 11.97 33.80
CA TRP A 716 19.04 12.61 35.10
C TRP A 716 17.58 12.62 35.51
N VAL A 717 17.29 12.14 36.71
CA VAL A 717 15.94 12.04 37.24
C VAL A 717 15.69 13.17 38.24
N LEU A 718 14.62 13.92 38.00
CA LEU A 718 14.09 14.95 38.89
C LEU A 718 12.76 14.48 39.47
N THR A 719 12.63 14.50 40.80
CA THR A 719 11.35 14.27 41.49
C THR A 719 10.77 15.60 41.93
N PRO A 720 9.79 16.17 41.21
CA PRO A 720 9.24 17.47 41.55
C PRO A 720 8.32 17.40 42.77
N LEU A 721 8.39 18.42 43.62
CA LEU A 721 7.37 18.68 44.63
C LEU A 721 6.14 19.32 43.99
N ALA A 722 4.96 18.88 44.41
CA ALA A 722 3.68 19.42 43.99
C ALA A 722 2.68 19.43 45.16
N ILE A 723 1.82 20.44 45.19
CA ILE A 723 0.76 20.61 46.19
C ILE A 723 -0.34 19.57 45.91
N PRO A 724 -0.73 18.76 46.91
CA PRO A 724 -1.60 17.60 46.71
C PRO A 724 -3.10 17.97 46.65
N PHE A 725 -3.57 18.76 45.66
CA PHE A 725 -5.01 19.00 45.43
C PHE A 725 -5.29 19.54 44.00
N TYR A 726 -5.56 18.65 43.04
CA TYR A 726 -5.68 19.01 41.62
C TYR A 726 -7.02 19.64 41.19
N GLY A 727 -8.03 19.67 42.08
CA GLY A 727 -9.37 20.14 41.74
C GLY A 727 -9.50 21.66 41.51
N SER A 728 -8.64 22.46 42.14
CA SER A 728 -8.68 23.93 42.03
C SER A 728 -7.77 24.45 40.90
N GLU A 729 -8.28 25.35 40.07
CA GLU A 729 -7.49 26.05 39.04
C GLU A 729 -6.30 26.81 39.62
N LEU A 730 -6.48 27.42 40.79
CA LEU A 730 -5.44 28.18 41.47
C LEU A 730 -4.28 27.25 41.91
N VAL A 731 -4.61 26.07 42.43
CA VAL A 731 -3.60 25.07 42.81
C VAL A 731 -2.91 24.49 41.57
N ARG A 732 -3.64 24.28 40.46
CA ARG A 732 -3.03 23.85 39.18
C ARG A 732 -2.06 24.90 38.62
N ALA A 733 -2.41 26.17 38.69
CA ALA A 733 -1.54 27.27 38.27
C ALA A 733 -0.29 27.38 39.16
N ALA A 734 -0.45 27.29 40.49
CA ALA A 734 0.66 27.29 41.44
C ALA A 734 1.59 26.08 41.23
N ASN A 735 1.04 24.88 41.05
CA ASN A 735 1.81 23.68 40.70
C ASN A 735 2.53 23.82 39.36
N GLY A 736 1.90 24.44 38.36
CA GLY A 736 2.54 24.74 37.07
C GLY A 736 3.75 25.67 37.22
N ALA A 737 3.62 26.75 37.99
CA ALA A 737 4.72 27.68 38.27
C ALA A 737 5.85 27.01 39.07
N LEU A 738 5.49 26.25 40.11
CA LEU A 738 6.45 25.52 40.95
C LEU A 738 7.19 24.44 40.15
N LEU A 739 6.47 23.68 39.31
CA LEU A 739 7.06 22.64 38.46
C LEU A 739 8.00 23.27 37.42
N LYS A 740 7.59 24.38 36.78
CA LYS A 740 8.42 25.12 35.84
C LYS A 740 9.71 25.60 36.50
N ALA A 741 9.64 26.21 37.69
CA ALA A 741 10.82 26.71 38.40
C ALA A 741 11.81 25.58 38.77
N GLN A 742 11.30 24.44 39.25
CA GLN A 742 12.12 23.25 39.56
C GLN A 742 12.82 22.70 38.31
N ILE A 743 12.11 22.61 37.18
CA ILE A 743 12.68 22.11 35.93
C ILE A 743 13.69 23.08 35.34
N GLN A 744 13.42 24.39 35.35
CA GLN A 744 14.36 25.39 34.88
C GLN A 744 15.65 25.40 35.69
N ARG A 745 15.57 25.22 37.02
CA ARG A 745 16.75 25.07 37.88
C ARG A 745 17.55 23.81 37.53
N ALA A 746 16.88 22.70 37.25
CA ALA A 746 17.53 21.46 36.82
C ALA A 746 18.19 21.62 35.43
N MET A 747 17.50 22.27 34.48
CA MET A 747 18.04 22.59 33.16
C MET A 747 19.27 23.48 33.25
N GLN A 748 19.25 24.51 34.10
CA GLN A 748 20.41 25.37 34.36
C GLN A 748 21.58 24.57 34.94
N HIS A 749 21.32 23.67 35.89
CA HIS A 749 22.36 22.80 36.47
C HIS A 749 22.99 21.85 35.44
N LEU A 750 22.21 21.39 34.46
CA LEU A 750 22.67 20.49 33.39
C LEU A 750 23.20 21.22 32.14
N GLY A 751 23.07 22.55 32.08
CA GLY A 751 23.36 23.32 30.88
C GLY A 751 22.48 22.92 29.69
N PHE A 752 21.18 22.75 29.91
CA PHE A 752 20.21 22.45 28.85
C PHE A 752 19.73 23.74 28.19
N GLU A 753 19.93 23.85 26.88
CA GLU A 753 19.48 24.97 26.07
C GLU A 753 18.56 24.48 24.96
N ALA A 754 17.39 25.13 24.80
CA ALA A 754 16.38 24.78 23.80
C ALA A 754 16.02 23.29 23.74
N PRO A 755 15.61 22.66 24.86
CA PRO A 755 15.37 21.22 24.90
C PRO A 755 14.16 20.81 24.06
N ILE A 756 14.05 19.52 23.79
CA ILE A 756 12.83 18.89 23.29
C ILE A 756 12.01 18.49 24.50
N SER A 757 10.80 19.04 24.65
CA SER A 757 9.85 18.58 25.67
C SER A 757 9.14 17.34 25.16
N TRP A 758 9.40 16.19 25.76
CA TRP A 758 8.79 14.91 25.42
C TRP A 758 7.85 14.44 26.52
N SER A 759 6.56 14.50 26.27
CA SER A 759 5.55 14.25 27.29
C SER A 759 4.81 12.94 27.04
N PHE A 760 4.83 12.03 28.02
CA PHE A 760 3.97 10.84 28.03
C PHE A 760 2.69 11.03 28.85
N LEU A 761 2.58 12.12 29.60
CA LEU A 761 1.51 12.35 30.57
C LEU A 761 0.83 13.71 30.33
N PRO A 762 -0.52 13.77 30.33
CA PRO A 762 -1.27 15.03 30.23
C PRO A 762 -0.94 16.05 31.32
N SER A 763 -0.51 15.62 32.51
CA SER A 763 -0.12 16.50 33.63
C SER A 763 1.05 17.43 33.33
N SER A 764 1.78 17.20 32.24
CA SER A 764 2.83 18.11 31.74
C SER A 764 2.30 19.35 31.00
N ALA A 765 1.00 19.38 30.65
CA ALA A 765 0.39 20.45 29.87
C ALA A 765 0.61 21.88 30.40
N PRO A 766 0.63 22.15 31.72
CA PRO A 766 0.88 23.49 32.23
C PRO A 766 2.29 24.02 31.95
N VAL A 767 3.28 23.13 31.83
CA VAL A 767 4.70 23.51 31.70
C VAL A 767 5.21 23.34 30.26
N SER A 768 4.72 22.33 29.54
CA SER A 768 5.08 22.09 28.13
C SER A 768 4.76 23.32 27.27
N GLY A 769 5.71 23.72 26.44
CA GLY A 769 5.67 24.91 25.59
C GLY A 769 6.09 26.20 26.31
N THR A 770 6.65 26.13 27.52
CA THR A 770 7.05 27.31 28.31
C THR A 770 8.48 27.26 28.85
N LEU A 771 9.24 26.20 28.52
CA LEU A 771 10.61 25.97 28.95
C LEU A 771 11.65 26.53 27.95
N GLY A 772 11.20 27.14 26.86
CA GLY A 772 12.08 27.60 25.78
C GLY A 772 12.41 26.48 24.81
N GLU A 773 11.46 25.58 24.57
CA GLU A 773 11.66 24.33 23.84
C GLU A 773 11.91 24.53 22.35
N SER A 774 12.81 23.73 21.78
CA SER A 774 12.97 23.64 20.34
C SER A 774 11.84 22.84 19.67
N LEU A 775 11.19 21.93 20.41
CA LEU A 775 10.06 21.12 19.97
C LEU A 775 9.28 20.57 21.17
N VAL A 776 7.97 20.42 21.03
CA VAL A 776 7.07 19.75 21.97
C VAL A 776 6.49 18.48 21.33
N VAL A 777 6.78 17.33 21.93
CA VAL A 777 6.28 16.01 21.52
C VAL A 777 5.32 15.49 22.57
N TYR A 778 4.09 15.15 22.18
CA TYR A 778 3.19 14.38 23.03
C TYR A 778 3.12 12.92 22.55
N HIS A 779 3.64 12.01 23.36
CA HIS A 779 3.63 10.58 23.09
C HIS A 779 2.53 9.90 23.92
N CYS A 780 1.34 9.79 23.33
CA CYS A 780 0.13 9.22 23.90
C CYS A 780 0.15 7.68 23.79
N VAL A 781 0.33 7.01 24.94
CA VAL A 781 0.44 5.54 24.98
C VAL A 781 -0.84 4.84 25.44
N ASP A 782 -1.73 5.54 26.14
CA ASP A 782 -2.98 5.02 26.71
C ASP A 782 -4.07 6.12 26.72
N GLU A 783 -5.34 5.72 26.80
CA GLU A 783 -6.45 6.64 27.05
C GLU A 783 -6.53 6.98 28.54
N PHE A 784 -5.73 7.96 28.97
CA PHE A 784 -5.58 8.32 30.39
C PHE A 784 -6.89 8.71 31.08
N SER A 785 -7.90 9.18 30.33
CA SER A 785 -9.19 9.54 30.90
C SER A 785 -10.10 8.35 31.20
N ALA A 786 -9.73 7.14 30.73
CA ALA A 786 -10.47 5.90 30.94
C ALA A 786 -9.96 5.08 32.15
N PHE A 787 -8.92 5.53 32.87
CA PHE A 787 -8.50 4.88 34.12
C PHE A 787 -9.50 5.16 35.24
N SER A 788 -9.83 4.14 36.02
CA SER A 788 -10.85 4.21 37.08
C SER A 788 -10.50 5.15 38.24
N ASP A 789 -9.21 5.38 38.49
CA ASP A 789 -8.71 6.29 39.53
C ASP A 789 -8.39 7.71 39.03
N ALA A 790 -8.62 7.97 37.73
CA ALA A 790 -8.34 9.25 37.09
C ALA A 790 -9.56 10.20 37.09
N PRO A 791 -9.36 11.50 37.36
CA PRO A 791 -10.38 12.52 37.19
C PRO A 791 -10.57 12.79 35.69
N ALA A 792 -11.44 12.02 35.05
CA ALA A 792 -11.55 11.91 33.59
C ALA A 792 -11.73 13.25 32.87
N GLN A 793 -12.52 14.18 33.43
CA GLN A 793 -12.76 15.49 32.82
C GLN A 793 -11.51 16.37 32.82
N GLU A 794 -10.81 16.42 33.96
CA GLU A 794 -9.58 17.20 34.13
C GLU A 794 -8.44 16.63 33.28
N ILE A 795 -8.35 15.30 33.16
CA ILE A 795 -7.37 14.65 32.28
C ILE A 795 -7.64 14.97 30.80
N ARG A 796 -8.90 14.90 30.35
CA ARG A 796 -9.26 15.29 28.97
C ARG A 796 -8.93 16.74 28.68
N GLU A 797 -9.16 17.64 29.65
CA GLU A 797 -8.81 19.05 29.49
C GLU A 797 -7.30 19.27 29.37
N LEU A 798 -6.53 18.65 30.27
CA LEU A 798 -5.07 18.72 30.24
C LEU A 798 -4.51 18.12 28.94
N GLU A 799 -5.04 16.99 28.51
CA GLU A 799 -4.61 16.34 27.27
C GLU A 799 -4.93 17.21 26.06
N ARG A 800 -6.14 17.81 25.98
CA ARG A 800 -6.50 18.73 24.90
C ARG A 800 -5.55 19.93 24.85
N ARG A 801 -5.21 20.51 26.00
CA ARG A 801 -4.24 21.62 26.08
C ARG A 801 -2.86 21.18 25.60
N LEU A 802 -2.41 19.98 25.97
CA LEU A 802 -1.12 19.44 25.52
C LEU A 802 -1.11 19.16 24.02
N LEU A 803 -2.17 18.56 23.47
CA LEU A 803 -2.34 18.30 22.04
C LEU A 803 -2.24 19.58 21.22
N LEU A 804 -2.90 20.66 21.63
CA LEU A 804 -2.86 21.95 20.95
C LEU A 804 -1.48 22.62 20.98
N LYS A 805 -0.66 22.31 21.99
CA LYS A 805 0.71 22.84 22.13
C LYS A 805 1.78 21.98 21.46
N SER A 806 1.46 20.74 21.13
CA SER A 806 2.43 19.78 20.63
C SER A 806 2.71 20.04 19.16
N ASP A 807 3.98 20.05 18.79
CA ASP A 807 4.37 20.07 17.38
C ASP A 807 4.15 18.69 16.76
N VAL A 808 4.34 17.63 17.53
CA VAL A 808 4.19 16.23 17.11
C VAL A 808 3.39 15.47 18.15
N VAL A 809 2.46 14.64 17.68
CA VAL A 809 1.79 13.65 18.52
C VAL A 809 2.16 12.25 18.05
N ILE A 810 2.64 11.40 18.95
CA ILE A 810 2.95 9.99 18.69
C ILE A 810 1.93 9.15 19.46
N CYS A 811 1.22 8.26 18.79
CA CYS A 811 0.18 7.42 19.37
C CYS A 811 0.59 5.96 19.28
N SER A 812 0.37 5.18 20.35
CA SER A 812 0.71 3.75 20.39
C SER A 812 -0.30 2.85 19.66
N SER A 813 -1.54 3.32 19.46
CA SER A 813 -2.62 2.59 18.80
C SER A 813 -3.33 3.43 17.75
N GLU A 814 -3.96 2.77 16.78
CA GLU A 814 -4.66 3.44 15.70
C GLU A 814 -5.91 4.19 16.21
N LYS A 815 -6.56 3.68 17.27
CA LYS A 815 -7.68 4.35 17.93
C LYS A 815 -7.22 5.68 18.54
N LEU A 816 -6.11 5.67 19.29
CA LEU A 816 -5.53 6.90 19.84
C LEU A 816 -5.15 7.87 18.73
N ARG A 817 -4.47 7.40 17.68
CA ARG A 817 -4.11 8.26 16.54
C ARG A 817 -5.34 8.91 15.92
N ALA A 818 -6.37 8.13 15.62
CA ALA A 818 -7.60 8.62 15.00
C ALA A 818 -8.35 9.63 15.89
N ASP A 819 -8.33 9.45 17.21
CA ASP A 819 -8.94 10.39 18.15
C ASP A 819 -8.11 11.67 18.29
N LYS A 820 -6.80 11.54 18.48
CA LYS A 820 -5.91 12.69 18.74
C LYS A 820 -5.67 13.50 17.47
N ALA A 821 -5.72 12.88 16.28
CA ALA A 821 -5.65 13.54 14.98
C ALA A 821 -6.77 14.59 14.75
N ARG A 822 -7.89 14.46 15.47
CA ARG A 822 -9.00 15.43 15.42
C ARG A 822 -8.65 16.78 16.05
N VAL A 823 -7.65 16.80 16.94
CA VAL A 823 -7.18 18.01 17.63
C VAL A 823 -5.83 18.45 17.08
N ASN A 824 -4.93 17.51 16.76
CA ASN A 824 -3.63 17.80 16.20
C ASN A 824 -3.37 16.91 14.97
N SER A 825 -3.36 17.51 13.78
CA SER A 825 -3.20 16.76 12.52
C SER A 825 -1.82 16.14 12.33
N ASN A 826 -0.81 16.52 13.12
CA ASN A 826 0.53 15.92 13.11
C ASN A 826 0.62 14.73 14.08
N ALA A 827 -0.39 13.86 14.04
CA ALA A 827 -0.50 12.65 14.85
C ALA A 827 -0.07 11.41 14.07
N HIS A 828 0.97 10.74 14.57
CA HIS A 828 1.63 9.57 13.97
C HIS A 828 1.35 8.31 14.77
N LEU A 829 1.28 7.16 14.11
CA LEU A 829 1.24 5.86 14.77
C LEU A 829 2.68 5.39 14.99
N VAL A 830 3.07 5.09 16.23
CA VAL A 830 4.28 4.29 16.51
C VAL A 830 3.92 3.29 17.60
N GLN A 831 3.79 2.02 17.22
CA GLN A 831 3.43 0.94 18.14
C GLN A 831 4.58 0.61 19.11
N HIS A 832 4.28 -0.11 20.20
CA HIS A 832 5.30 -0.54 21.15
C HIS A 832 6.29 -1.53 20.51
N GLY A 833 7.55 -1.47 20.95
CA GLY A 833 8.57 -2.45 20.56
C GLY A 833 8.71 -3.57 21.59
N VAL A 834 9.61 -4.51 21.32
CA VAL A 834 9.95 -5.61 22.24
C VAL A 834 11.46 -5.83 22.33
N ASP A 835 11.93 -6.35 23.46
CA ASP A 835 13.32 -6.78 23.64
C ASP A 835 13.48 -8.20 23.07
N LEU A 836 13.79 -8.27 21.77
CA LEU A 836 13.82 -9.52 21.02
C LEU A 836 14.85 -10.50 21.58
N GLU A 837 16.07 -10.04 21.87
CA GLU A 837 17.14 -10.88 22.41
C GLU A 837 16.81 -11.38 23.82
N HIS A 838 16.16 -10.55 24.63
CA HIS A 838 15.74 -10.96 25.97
C HIS A 838 14.71 -12.09 25.93
N PHE A 839 13.64 -11.95 25.14
CA PHE A 839 12.57 -12.95 25.11
C PHE A 839 12.92 -14.19 24.28
N ALA A 840 13.86 -14.10 23.33
CA ALA A 840 14.36 -15.26 22.58
C ALA A 840 14.94 -16.35 23.50
N LYS A 841 15.42 -15.98 24.69
CA LYS A 841 15.91 -16.92 25.71
C LYS A 841 14.85 -17.95 26.12
N ALA A 842 13.56 -17.69 25.91
CA ALA A 842 12.49 -18.62 26.27
C ALA A 842 12.57 -19.97 25.54
N PHE A 843 13.06 -19.99 24.30
CA PHE A 843 13.27 -21.23 23.52
C PHE A 843 14.73 -21.69 23.49
N ASP A 844 15.63 -21.04 24.23
CA ASP A 844 16.99 -21.53 24.43
C ASP A 844 16.95 -22.79 25.32
N PRO A 845 17.50 -23.93 24.88
CA PRO A 845 17.61 -25.15 25.68
C PRO A 845 18.26 -24.92 27.06
N ALA A 846 19.23 -24.00 27.15
CA ALA A 846 19.97 -23.70 28.38
C ALA A 846 19.16 -22.90 29.42
N THR A 847 18.08 -22.23 29.02
CA THR A 847 17.23 -21.47 29.95
C THR A 847 16.49 -22.42 30.89
N PRO A 848 16.66 -22.31 32.22
CA PRO A 848 16.01 -23.23 33.15
C PRO A 848 14.56 -22.81 33.47
N THR A 849 13.66 -23.78 33.55
CA THR A 849 12.30 -23.58 34.07
C THR A 849 12.37 -23.09 35.53
N PRO A 850 11.53 -22.13 35.97
CA PRO A 850 11.49 -21.67 37.36
C PRO A 850 11.05 -22.78 38.32
N ASP A 851 11.62 -22.81 39.53
CA ASP A 851 11.29 -23.82 40.54
C ASP A 851 9.80 -23.80 40.93
N ASP A 852 9.20 -22.59 41.01
CA ASP A 852 7.76 -22.40 41.30
C ASP A 852 6.81 -23.06 40.28
N LEU A 853 7.30 -23.39 39.08
CA LEU A 853 6.53 -24.03 38.00
C LEU A 853 7.01 -25.44 37.67
N LYS A 854 8.03 -25.94 38.37
CA LYS A 854 8.53 -27.31 38.17
C LYS A 854 7.47 -28.31 38.62
N GLY A 855 7.06 -29.22 37.72
CA GLY A 855 6.02 -30.22 38.00
C GLY A 855 4.58 -29.67 38.04
N ALA A 856 4.34 -28.46 37.52
CA ALA A 856 2.98 -27.97 37.32
C ALA A 856 2.22 -28.87 36.31
N PRO A 857 0.98 -29.33 36.62
CA PRO A 857 0.17 -30.08 35.66
C PRO A 857 -0.07 -29.28 34.37
N GLY A 858 0.14 -29.90 33.21
CA GLY A 858 -0.09 -29.30 31.91
C GLY A 858 -1.54 -29.46 31.41
N PRO A 859 -2.03 -28.56 30.56
CA PRO A 859 -1.30 -27.44 29.96
C PRO A 859 -1.13 -26.25 30.92
N VAL A 860 -0.02 -25.52 30.80
CA VAL A 860 0.29 -24.30 31.55
C VAL A 860 -0.14 -23.07 30.73
N ILE A 861 -1.20 -22.41 31.17
CA ILE A 861 -1.75 -21.20 30.53
C ILE A 861 -1.26 -19.98 31.30
N GLY A 862 -0.48 -19.12 30.66
CA GLY A 862 0.23 -18.06 31.34
C GLY A 862 -0.25 -16.65 31.02
N PHE A 863 -0.27 -15.79 32.04
CA PHE A 863 -0.40 -14.34 31.89
C PHE A 863 0.57 -13.62 32.83
N TRP A 864 1.29 -12.62 32.30
CA TRP A 864 2.04 -11.66 33.12
C TRP A 864 1.65 -10.21 32.87
N GLY A 865 1.63 -9.42 33.94
CA GLY A 865 1.31 -8.00 33.90
C GLY A 865 0.68 -7.51 35.18
N LEU A 866 0.39 -6.21 35.25
CA LEU A 866 -0.42 -5.65 36.34
C LEU A 866 -1.84 -6.22 36.27
N ILE A 867 -2.26 -6.92 37.33
CA ILE A 867 -3.59 -7.49 37.46
C ILE A 867 -4.47 -6.44 38.14
N ALA A 868 -5.15 -5.64 37.32
CA ALA A 868 -6.02 -4.56 37.76
C ALA A 868 -7.45 -4.75 37.22
N ASP A 869 -8.29 -3.75 37.39
CA ASP A 869 -9.71 -3.78 37.02
C ASP A 869 -9.98 -3.98 35.52
N TRP A 870 -9.01 -3.70 34.64
CA TRP A 870 -9.07 -4.00 33.19
C TRP A 870 -8.75 -5.47 32.83
N VAL A 871 -8.25 -6.26 33.78
CA VAL A 871 -8.04 -7.71 33.59
C VAL A 871 -9.34 -8.45 33.93
N ASP A 872 -9.75 -9.36 33.03
CA ASP A 872 -10.97 -10.13 33.17
C ASP A 872 -10.72 -11.38 34.03
N LEU A 873 -10.92 -11.23 35.34
CA LEU A 873 -10.78 -12.35 36.29
C LEU A 873 -11.86 -13.43 36.10
N GLN A 874 -13.04 -13.08 35.57
CA GLN A 874 -14.10 -14.07 35.30
C GLN A 874 -13.72 -14.95 34.10
N LEU A 875 -13.14 -14.35 33.06
CA LEU A 875 -12.57 -15.09 31.95
C LEU A 875 -11.44 -16.03 32.41
N ILE A 876 -10.52 -15.54 33.24
CA ILE A 876 -9.46 -16.36 33.81
C ILE A 876 -10.04 -17.54 34.61
N ARG A 877 -11.08 -17.30 35.42
CA ARG A 877 -11.76 -18.34 36.17
C ARG A 877 -12.39 -19.38 35.25
N HIS A 878 -13.11 -18.94 34.21
CA HIS A 878 -13.74 -19.81 33.23
C HIS A 878 -12.71 -20.67 32.48
N VAL A 879 -11.57 -20.08 32.10
CA VAL A 879 -10.44 -20.82 31.51
C VAL A 879 -9.90 -21.86 32.50
N ALA A 880 -9.71 -21.50 33.77
CA ALA A 880 -9.24 -22.45 34.78
C ALA A 880 -10.21 -23.62 34.98
N ASP A 881 -11.51 -23.37 35.00
CA ASP A 881 -12.53 -24.42 35.12
C ASP A 881 -12.54 -25.36 33.89
N ALA A 882 -12.38 -24.81 32.68
CA ALA A 882 -12.32 -25.58 31.45
C ALA A 882 -11.04 -26.43 31.30
N PHE A 883 -9.92 -25.97 31.88
CA PHE A 883 -8.64 -26.68 31.90
C PHE A 883 -8.31 -27.19 33.31
N SER A 884 -9.27 -27.88 33.94
CA SER A 884 -9.16 -28.36 35.33
C SER A 884 -7.97 -29.30 35.60
N GLY A 885 -7.47 -30.01 34.58
CA GLY A 885 -6.26 -30.84 34.65
C GLY A 885 -4.94 -30.10 34.40
N GLY A 886 -4.98 -28.83 33.97
CA GLY A 886 -3.82 -27.99 33.70
C GLY A 886 -3.51 -27.00 34.82
N THR A 887 -2.74 -25.96 34.51
CA THR A 887 -2.38 -24.89 35.46
C THR A 887 -2.52 -23.52 34.80
N VAL A 888 -3.26 -22.60 35.42
CA VAL A 888 -3.30 -21.18 35.00
C VAL A 888 -2.35 -20.36 35.88
N VAL A 889 -1.40 -19.67 35.28
CA VAL A 889 -0.34 -18.93 36.00
C VAL A 889 -0.52 -17.43 35.81
N LEU A 890 -0.63 -16.70 36.92
CA LEU A 890 -0.70 -15.24 36.94
C LEU A 890 0.56 -14.66 37.58
N LEU A 891 1.31 -13.87 36.81
CA LEU A 891 2.53 -13.18 37.25
C LEU A 891 2.31 -11.66 37.28
N GLY A 892 2.50 -11.04 38.43
CA GLY A 892 2.43 -9.58 38.56
C GLY A 892 1.84 -9.10 39.87
N ASN A 893 1.75 -7.78 40.02
CA ASN A 893 1.10 -7.17 41.18
C ASN A 893 -0.43 -7.25 41.02
N CYS A 894 -1.13 -7.59 42.10
CA CYS A 894 -2.59 -7.53 42.16
C CYS A 894 -3.03 -6.17 42.70
N ALA A 895 -3.77 -5.41 41.91
CA ALA A 895 -4.30 -4.09 42.24
C ALA A 895 -5.85 -4.05 42.17
N THR A 896 -6.50 -5.21 42.07
CA THR A 896 -7.95 -5.38 42.08
C THR A 896 -8.34 -6.49 43.07
N ASP A 897 -9.64 -6.58 43.42
CA ASP A 897 -10.17 -7.67 44.23
C ASP A 897 -10.03 -9.01 43.49
N MET A 898 -9.35 -9.97 44.13
CA MET A 898 -9.02 -11.28 43.57
C MET A 898 -10.08 -12.36 43.87
N LYS A 899 -11.12 -12.05 44.67
CA LYS A 899 -12.22 -12.97 44.99
C LYS A 899 -12.81 -13.74 43.82
N PRO A 900 -12.93 -13.20 42.59
CA PRO A 900 -13.45 -13.98 41.46
C PRO A 900 -12.66 -15.25 41.13
N LEU A 901 -11.42 -15.38 41.62
CA LEU A 901 -10.59 -16.57 41.43
C LEU A 901 -10.67 -17.56 42.61
N ASP A 902 -11.36 -17.20 43.70
CA ASP A 902 -11.43 -18.04 44.91
C ASP A 902 -12.02 -19.42 44.61
N GLY A 903 -11.45 -20.46 45.25
CA GLY A 903 -11.87 -21.85 45.07
C GLY A 903 -11.34 -22.54 43.80
N ALA A 904 -10.54 -21.87 42.97
CA ALA A 904 -9.89 -22.51 41.82
C ALA A 904 -8.62 -23.23 42.29
N GLN A 905 -8.57 -24.55 42.17
CA GLN A 905 -7.44 -25.35 42.65
C GLN A 905 -6.22 -25.32 41.71
N ASN A 906 -6.42 -24.92 40.46
CA ASN A 906 -5.41 -24.93 39.40
C ASN A 906 -4.91 -23.53 38.99
N ILE A 907 -5.26 -22.48 39.73
CA ILE A 907 -4.72 -21.13 39.50
C ILE A 907 -3.53 -20.88 40.44
N ARG A 908 -2.38 -20.48 39.88
CA ARG A 908 -1.19 -20.07 40.63
C ARG A 908 -0.93 -18.58 40.46
N VAL A 909 -1.13 -17.80 41.53
CA VAL A 909 -0.76 -16.38 41.59
C VAL A 909 0.63 -16.27 42.19
N LEU A 910 1.65 -16.04 41.36
CA LEU A 910 3.06 -16.08 41.81
C LEU A 910 3.66 -14.70 42.12
N GLY A 911 2.83 -13.64 42.05
CA GLY A 911 3.24 -12.27 42.30
C GLY A 911 4.20 -11.70 41.25
N ARG A 912 4.79 -10.54 41.54
CA ARG A 912 5.72 -9.85 40.62
C ARG A 912 7.06 -10.58 40.55
N LYS A 913 7.53 -10.82 39.32
CA LYS A 913 8.86 -11.36 39.02
C LYS A 913 9.74 -10.27 38.41
N ARG A 914 11.07 -10.43 38.50
CA ARG A 914 11.99 -9.47 37.87
C ARG A 914 11.87 -9.62 36.35
N TYR A 915 11.98 -8.52 35.61
CA TYR A 915 11.89 -8.53 34.15
C TYR A 915 12.88 -9.52 33.51
N ALA A 916 14.08 -9.61 34.06
CA ALA A 916 15.13 -10.54 33.63
C ALA A 916 14.74 -12.03 33.73
N ASP A 917 13.78 -12.38 34.61
CA ASP A 917 13.36 -13.76 34.83
C ASP A 917 12.18 -14.17 33.91
N LEU A 918 11.50 -13.22 33.26
CA LEU A 918 10.31 -13.50 32.44
C LEU A 918 10.51 -14.54 31.33
N PRO A 919 11.65 -14.61 30.60
CA PRO A 919 11.87 -15.65 29.59
C PRO A 919 11.84 -17.06 30.18
N ARG A 920 12.26 -17.24 31.44
CA ARG A 920 12.18 -18.54 32.13
C ARG A 920 10.73 -18.95 32.35
N TYR A 921 9.87 -18.00 32.71
CA TYR A 921 8.44 -18.26 32.86
C TYR A 921 7.76 -18.50 31.52
N ALA A 922 8.13 -17.76 30.47
CA ALA A 922 7.66 -17.98 29.12
C ALA A 922 7.99 -19.41 28.64
N LYS A 923 9.18 -19.93 28.96
CA LYS A 923 9.57 -21.33 28.72
C LYS A 923 8.64 -22.36 29.35
N ALA A 924 8.03 -22.03 30.47
CA ALA A 924 7.12 -22.91 31.19
C ALA A 924 5.68 -22.86 30.67
N PHE A 925 5.33 -21.90 29.81
CA PHE A 925 3.96 -21.72 29.32
C PHE A 925 3.74 -22.53 28.05
N ASP A 926 2.62 -23.25 27.98
CA ASP A 926 2.17 -23.90 26.74
C ASP A 926 1.47 -22.89 25.82
N VAL A 927 0.80 -21.89 26.40
CA VAL A 927 0.08 -20.84 25.68
C VAL A 927 -0.05 -19.60 26.56
N ALA A 928 0.07 -18.43 25.93
CA ALA A 928 -0.13 -17.15 26.61
C ALA A 928 -1.57 -16.66 26.43
N LEU A 929 -2.19 -16.25 27.53
CA LEU A 929 -3.53 -15.66 27.55
C LEU A 929 -3.43 -14.14 27.70
N MET A 930 -4.25 -13.40 26.95
CA MET A 930 -4.46 -11.96 27.07
C MET A 930 -5.93 -11.71 27.51
N PRO A 931 -6.23 -11.76 28.82
CA PRO A 931 -7.61 -11.75 29.33
C PRO A 931 -8.02 -10.32 29.71
N PHE A 932 -8.27 -9.47 28.72
CA PHE A 932 -8.64 -8.07 28.97
C PHE A 932 -10.13 -7.84 28.77
N LYS A 933 -10.74 -7.06 29.67
CA LYS A 933 -12.12 -6.58 29.51
C LYS A 933 -12.20 -5.64 28.32
N MET A 934 -13.24 -5.73 27.51
CA MET A 934 -13.44 -4.81 26.38
C MET A 934 -14.07 -3.50 26.85
N ASN A 935 -13.28 -2.44 26.96
CA ASN A 935 -13.70 -1.11 27.38
C ASN A 935 -12.87 -0.03 26.67
N GLU A 936 -13.14 1.25 26.94
CA GLU A 936 -12.45 2.37 26.28
C GLU A 936 -10.92 2.31 26.46
N LEU A 937 -10.43 1.89 27.63
CA LEU A 937 -9.01 1.74 27.91
C LEU A 937 -8.36 0.66 27.03
N THR A 938 -8.97 -0.53 26.97
CA THR A 938 -8.38 -1.67 26.23
C THR A 938 -8.59 -1.56 24.72
N LEU A 939 -9.68 -0.94 24.26
CA LEU A 939 -9.90 -0.61 22.84
C LEU A 939 -8.88 0.38 22.30
N ALA A 940 -8.36 1.27 23.15
CA ALA A 940 -7.31 2.22 22.81
C ALA A 940 -5.89 1.69 23.10
N SER A 941 -5.76 0.48 23.64
CA SER A 941 -4.46 -0.06 24.07
C SER A 941 -3.68 -0.70 22.93
N ASN A 942 -2.35 -0.59 23.01
CA ASN A 942 -1.41 -1.41 22.23
C ASN A 942 -0.61 -2.27 23.22
N PRO A 943 -1.09 -3.46 23.59
CA PRO A 943 -0.53 -4.18 24.72
C PRO A 943 0.92 -4.63 24.45
N LEU A 944 1.85 -4.26 25.32
CA LEU A 944 3.25 -4.71 25.21
C LEU A 944 3.37 -6.24 25.31
N LYS A 945 2.55 -6.85 26.17
CA LYS A 945 2.63 -8.27 26.56
C LYS A 945 2.47 -9.22 25.37
N VAL A 946 1.59 -8.89 24.41
CA VAL A 946 1.43 -9.74 23.22
C VAL A 946 2.74 -9.83 22.43
N ARG A 947 3.48 -8.73 22.28
CA ARG A 947 4.77 -8.73 21.59
C ARG A 947 5.83 -9.48 22.39
N GLU A 948 5.81 -9.37 23.72
CA GLU A 948 6.69 -10.15 24.61
C GLU A 948 6.43 -11.66 24.47
N TYR A 949 5.17 -12.09 24.44
CA TYR A 949 4.81 -13.49 24.24
C TYR A 949 5.21 -14.00 22.85
N LEU A 950 4.90 -13.22 21.80
CA LEU A 950 5.26 -13.59 20.44
C LEU A 950 6.79 -13.62 20.24
N ALA A 951 7.54 -12.68 20.82
CA ALA A 951 9.00 -12.68 20.80
C ALA A 951 9.60 -13.85 21.61
N ALA A 952 8.91 -14.30 22.65
CA ALA A 952 9.22 -15.54 23.36
C ALA A 952 8.78 -16.79 22.58
N GLY A 953 8.16 -16.64 21.40
CA GLY A 953 7.72 -17.73 20.55
C GLY A 953 6.47 -18.46 21.04
N LEU A 954 5.74 -17.91 22.00
CA LEU A 954 4.52 -18.52 22.54
C LEU A 954 3.34 -18.39 21.57
N PRO A 955 2.44 -19.38 21.50
CA PRO A 955 1.14 -19.15 20.92
C PRO A 955 0.33 -18.24 21.85
N VAL A 956 -0.39 -17.28 21.27
CA VAL A 956 -1.13 -16.25 22.03
C VAL A 956 -2.61 -16.31 21.70
N VAL A 957 -3.44 -16.36 22.74
CA VAL A 957 -4.90 -16.20 22.66
C VAL A 957 -5.31 -14.94 23.39
N SER A 958 -6.10 -14.10 22.73
CA SER A 958 -6.53 -12.80 23.25
C SER A 958 -8.03 -12.60 23.15
N THR A 959 -8.57 -11.79 24.06
CA THR A 959 -9.83 -11.07 23.83
C THR A 959 -9.68 -10.12 22.63
N PRO A 960 -10.77 -9.64 21.99
CA PRO A 960 -10.72 -8.96 20.69
C PRO A 960 -10.23 -7.50 20.79
N ILE A 961 -9.01 -7.32 21.29
CA ILE A 961 -8.32 -6.03 21.29
C ILE A 961 -7.94 -5.68 19.84
N PRO A 962 -8.35 -4.53 19.29
CA PRO A 962 -8.13 -4.20 17.87
C PRO A 962 -6.66 -4.21 17.43
N GLU A 963 -5.73 -3.80 18.30
CA GLU A 963 -4.29 -3.84 18.00
C GLU A 963 -3.72 -5.26 17.97
N VAL A 964 -4.33 -6.20 18.70
CA VAL A 964 -3.93 -7.62 18.70
C VAL A 964 -4.49 -8.34 17.48
N GLU A 965 -5.74 -8.05 17.09
CA GLU A 965 -6.36 -8.62 15.89
C GLU A 965 -5.55 -8.31 14.61
N ARG A 966 -4.89 -7.14 14.56
CA ARG A 966 -4.04 -6.74 13.43
C ARG A 966 -2.75 -7.55 13.30
N LEU A 967 -2.29 -8.22 14.36
CA LEU A 967 -1.04 -8.99 14.30
C LEU A 967 -1.19 -10.29 13.49
N SER A 968 -2.40 -10.73 13.13
CA SER A 968 -2.74 -11.94 12.33
C SER A 968 -2.18 -13.29 12.82
N VAL A 969 -1.25 -13.28 13.77
CA VAL A 969 -0.55 -14.42 14.35
C VAL A 969 -1.10 -14.82 15.72
N CYS A 970 -1.99 -13.99 16.28
CA CYS A 970 -2.71 -14.26 17.52
C CYS A 970 -4.08 -14.87 17.23
N ARG A 971 -4.55 -15.76 18.10
CA ARG A 971 -5.92 -16.28 18.06
C ARG A 971 -6.83 -15.41 18.92
N ILE A 972 -8.06 -15.20 18.46
CA ILE A 972 -8.99 -14.23 19.06
C ILE A 972 -10.27 -14.93 19.50
N GLY A 973 -10.61 -14.83 20.78
CA GLY A 973 -11.87 -15.30 21.34
C GLY A 973 -12.79 -14.13 21.68
N LYS A 974 -14.01 -14.10 21.13
CA LYS A 974 -15.00 -13.03 21.34
C LYS A 974 -15.78 -13.18 22.64
N ASP A 975 -15.83 -14.39 23.17
CA ASP A 975 -16.47 -14.76 24.43
C ASP A 975 -15.62 -15.82 25.16
N ALA A 976 -15.99 -16.14 26.41
CA ALA A 976 -15.19 -17.04 27.26
C ALA A 976 -15.07 -18.46 26.68
N ASP A 977 -16.15 -19.01 26.12
CA ASP A 977 -16.14 -20.34 25.50
C ASP A 977 -15.25 -20.35 24.25
N GLN A 978 -15.27 -19.28 23.46
CA GLN A 978 -14.40 -19.15 22.29
C GLN A 978 -12.93 -19.01 22.70
N VAL A 979 -12.63 -18.26 23.76
CA VAL A 979 -11.26 -18.19 24.30
C VAL A 979 -10.78 -19.59 24.69
N VAL A 980 -11.59 -20.40 25.37
CA VAL A 980 -11.26 -21.79 25.72
C VAL A 980 -10.99 -22.63 24.46
N ARG A 981 -11.86 -22.54 23.44
CA ARG A 981 -11.67 -23.26 22.16
C ARG A 981 -10.38 -22.85 21.46
N GLU A 982 -10.07 -21.56 21.42
CA GLU A 982 -8.85 -21.05 20.80
C GLU A 982 -7.58 -21.43 21.59
N ILE A 983 -7.65 -21.51 22.92
CA ILE A 983 -6.55 -22.05 23.75
C ILE A 983 -6.30 -23.52 23.40
N ALA A 984 -7.34 -24.34 23.33
CA ALA A 984 -7.20 -25.75 22.95
C ALA A 984 -6.60 -25.88 21.53
N ALA A 985 -7.08 -25.08 20.58
CA ALA A 985 -6.56 -25.05 19.22
C ALA A 985 -5.11 -24.54 19.13
N ALA A 986 -4.73 -23.57 19.96
CA ALA A 986 -3.38 -23.04 20.05
C ALA A 986 -2.39 -24.12 20.52
N ILE A 987 -2.75 -24.85 21.58
CA ILE A 987 -1.96 -25.95 22.13
C ILE A 987 -1.85 -27.08 21.08
N ALA A 988 -2.95 -27.45 20.44
CA ALA A 988 -2.97 -28.50 19.41
C ALA A 988 -2.11 -28.17 18.18
N ALA A 989 -2.04 -26.89 17.80
CA ALA A 989 -1.19 -26.43 16.71
C ALA A 989 0.32 -26.39 17.08
N GLY A 990 0.65 -26.50 18.36
CA GLY A 990 2.01 -26.55 18.89
C GLY A 990 2.15 -25.69 20.14
N ALA A 991 2.25 -26.33 21.30
CA ALA A 991 2.45 -25.67 22.59
C ALA A 991 3.87 -25.09 22.74
N GLY A 992 4.03 -24.14 23.68
CA GLY A 992 5.33 -23.68 24.15
C GLY A 992 6.03 -22.64 23.28
N PRO A 993 7.20 -22.14 23.70
CA PRO A 993 8.06 -21.32 22.85
C PRO A 993 8.50 -22.01 21.55
N SER A 994 8.55 -21.25 20.46
CA SER A 994 9.08 -21.69 19.18
C SER A 994 9.85 -20.56 18.51
N GLU A 995 11.06 -20.86 18.03
CA GLU A 995 11.85 -19.92 17.23
C GLU A 995 11.12 -19.49 15.96
N VAL A 996 10.36 -20.40 15.33
CA VAL A 996 9.57 -20.13 14.12
C VAL A 996 8.50 -19.07 14.38
N ARG A 997 7.83 -19.13 15.54
CA ARG A 997 6.87 -18.09 15.96
C ARG A 997 7.59 -16.79 16.30
N ALA A 998 8.69 -16.86 17.04
CA ALA A 998 9.46 -15.68 17.42
C ALA A 998 10.03 -14.91 16.22
N ALA A 999 10.35 -15.60 15.12
CA ALA A 999 10.85 -14.99 13.90
C ALA A 999 9.88 -13.96 13.30
N GLN A 1000 8.58 -14.05 13.59
CA GLN A 1000 7.56 -13.10 13.13
C GLN A 1000 7.69 -11.72 13.79
N MET A 1001 8.48 -11.59 14.87
CA MET A 1001 8.68 -10.33 15.60
C MET A 1001 10.02 -9.63 15.30
N ARG A 1002 10.85 -10.16 14.40
CA ARG A 1002 12.21 -9.66 14.15
C ARG A 1002 12.30 -8.17 13.79
N SER A 1003 11.25 -7.58 13.20
CA SER A 1003 11.19 -6.16 12.82
C SER A 1003 10.61 -5.24 13.90
N GLU A 1004 10.20 -5.78 15.05
CA GLU A 1004 9.41 -5.07 16.06
C GLU A 1004 10.22 -4.72 17.31
N GLY A 1005 11.55 -4.74 17.19
CA GLY A 1005 12.47 -4.35 18.26
C GLY A 1005 12.32 -2.89 18.69
N TRP A 1006 12.69 -2.59 19.94
CA TRP A 1006 12.70 -1.21 20.45
C TRP A 1006 13.60 -0.27 19.65
N GLU A 1007 14.73 -0.76 19.12
CA GLU A 1007 15.62 -0.01 18.24
C GLU A 1007 14.90 0.50 16.99
N ALA A 1008 14.08 -0.35 16.35
CA ALA A 1008 13.31 0.03 15.17
C ALA A 1008 12.22 1.06 15.51
N ARG A 1009 11.49 0.87 16.62
CA ARG A 1009 10.47 1.82 17.05
C ARG A 1009 11.08 3.18 17.41
N VAL A 1010 12.24 3.19 18.06
CA VAL A 1010 12.94 4.44 18.38
C VAL A 1010 13.45 5.12 17.11
N ALA A 1011 13.98 4.39 16.14
CA ALA A 1011 14.38 4.97 14.85
C ALA A 1011 13.21 5.69 14.16
N GLU A 1012 12.03 5.07 14.12
CA GLU A 1012 10.81 5.69 13.60
C GLU A 1012 10.42 6.96 14.37
N MET A 1013 10.47 6.92 15.71
CA MET A 1013 10.25 8.11 16.53
C MET A 1013 11.28 9.22 16.23
N GLN A 1014 12.54 8.85 16.00
CA GLN A 1014 13.60 9.80 15.69
C GLN A 1014 13.38 10.48 14.33
N GLU A 1015 12.92 9.74 13.32
CA GLU A 1015 12.59 10.28 12.00
C GLU A 1015 11.42 11.28 12.08
N ILE A 1016 10.35 10.93 12.79
CA ILE A 1016 9.17 11.81 12.97
C ILE A 1016 9.59 13.12 13.66
N VAL A 1017 10.38 13.02 14.72
CA VAL A 1017 10.82 14.18 15.50
C VAL A 1017 11.84 15.02 14.73
N ALA A 1018 12.73 14.39 13.97
CA ALA A 1018 13.66 15.09 13.09
C ALA A 1018 12.93 15.90 12.01
N ALA A 1019 11.91 15.31 11.38
CA ALA A 1019 11.10 16.00 10.38
C ALA A 1019 10.40 17.24 10.98
N ALA A 1020 9.88 17.13 12.20
CA ALA A 1020 9.22 18.23 12.88
C ALA A 1020 10.19 19.33 13.32
N LEU A 1021 11.40 18.98 13.78
CA LEU A 1021 12.47 19.95 14.06
C LEU A 1021 12.85 20.75 12.80
N VAL A 1022 12.95 20.09 11.65
CA VAL A 1022 13.21 20.75 10.37
C VAL A 1022 12.05 21.67 9.98
N ALA A 1023 10.81 21.24 10.16
CA ALA A 1023 9.63 22.06 9.88
C ALA A 1023 9.58 23.32 10.76
N ARG A 1024 9.84 23.18 12.07
CA ARG A 1024 9.85 24.31 13.02
C ARG A 1024 10.99 25.29 12.73
N LYS A 1025 12.17 24.80 12.34
CA LYS A 1025 13.29 25.65 11.89
C LYS A 1025 13.01 26.39 10.57
N LYS A 1026 12.13 25.87 9.71
CA LYS A 1026 11.68 26.55 8.50
C LYS A 1026 10.59 27.59 8.76
N ALA A 1027 9.83 27.43 9.85
CA ALA A 1027 8.72 28.31 10.22
C ALA A 1027 9.14 29.51 11.08
N ALA A 1028 10.20 29.35 11.89
CA ALA A 1028 10.89 30.42 12.60
C ALA A 1028 11.88 31.12 11.67
#